data_AF-A0A1B9KTS7-F1
#
_entry.id   AF-A0A1B9KTS7-F1
#
_cell.length_a   1.000
_cell.length_b   1.000
_cell.length_c   1.000
_cell.angle_alpha   90.00
_cell.angle_beta   90.00
_cell.angle_gamma   90.00
#
_symmetry.space_group_name_H-M   'P 1'
#
loop_
_entity.id
_entity.type
_entity.pdbx_description
1 polymer ?
#
loop_
_entity_poly.entity_id
_entity_poly.type
_entity_poly.pdbx_seq_one_letter_code
_entity_poly.pdbx_strand_id
1 'polypeptide(L)'
;MALTPLKKWTYPVVTNDPNQLNANRYHEALMLAQSGFYPVSVNKLVHGGIHFDEDVLKNLGIVNDKPSKVYCIADGEVIAYRVNDNYQKVDYGNKVDFFSTGFVLVRHLLEMERIEEAPPATTEGEISTDAATNSSTENSTAPTANVSPSSNTQPTTTTPVKTSPTGTNTNMPTPPTTTGDSSTAGTPPATETAKPKQPGHQLYFYSLYMHLADTKYYEDNPKEPAPAFWEQDIYRVIDKGLDFVEGLNIRKMPDLTEGEILAVLQAGTKVELNLELHSEDYKWYAVTSLQEGYCSIPVLTPYEHEGKKIIGWVLTGTRKQLTESTFDIKGKDSQLAKSKGLRVRDESKKNILAMLPEGTQIKITGDKKPKTYVELTQIIGNGQPTIPLPTEKKLVWYDSLENIARGKEYNKVVVLDKPFPINAGDLVGHIGHNPNKIIDIIDKKTDKDGNYINIDTLPLGGGIEKSRFRPGLHVECFTCEDLPTFITQTQAEASKVPDEDKTLVGISKGAKLLALASDSDSTVGECFKGSEIKVLSKESNINWLQIEIQISKSETKTLWIEHNNEIQDKLKEKGNLKDLASTTPAWSKFPLQESELTGSKNEVDMPPLLLNINDKDLMGNDKRAIDEKGTLWLKIEYALDSKNIPIKGWTFIGSEGVKKVSGWEWFDFKQIRETGSLKEFYLNAKKAATRNKDNASLEHYKPTIKETLTILDKQYIQNSNKYAALTQDCFKGIAEKTPLTTALGRLLVHYKSEWYEELDAEGKRPEWEALNSEMTDDAENYLGYIKDGDEAKRDAYVSKFDASEQESIKQGLEQQRRDYERFPADYKDAPDKKLTPEQLNLLGKIKELEEKSELWEKNKEKATKMLWWEDVVEGLAKQSQQTEQSDTETEKDKTEDSSKQQTETSSTPATLSQNGEVWFMHPVAMVDYFNAKRKFWHEPLERPQRTCYSSNTNLNNWNGAFGFVRNQGAKAHTGLDLFADINTPCYACLDGEIVQYEVEGGYGNVLVIKVKGDDLRASKNDYTLEFNEPDKQEIVQADDFDINADHFYLRYCHLSDKRVDLKVGNKVKSGDLIGYTGDTGNAKGLCNPHLHFEIAMKKNGNRTNTKNAQNDRLAYKINPAFFVNLQAIDVDEQTKVKERRIQE
;
A
#
# COMPACT_ATOMS: atom_id res chain seq x y z
N MET A 1 6.60 13.08 17.53
CA MET A 1 6.60 14.12 16.49
C MET A 1 5.16 14.25 16.01
N ALA A 2 4.75 15.38 15.42
CA ALA A 2 3.46 15.41 14.75
C ALA A 2 3.52 14.54 13.49
N LEU A 3 2.51 13.71 13.28
CA LEU A 3 2.36 12.94 12.04
C LEU A 3 2.08 13.92 10.91
N THR A 4 2.83 13.83 9.80
CA THR A 4 2.65 14.74 8.67
C THR A 4 1.51 14.28 7.76
N PRO A 5 0.73 15.21 7.18
CA PRO A 5 -0.21 14.90 6.11
C PRO A 5 0.42 14.07 4.98
N LEU A 6 -0.32 13.05 4.57
CA LEU A 6 0.00 12.10 3.51
C LEU A 6 0.27 12.81 2.16
N LYS A 7 1.39 12.49 1.50
CA LYS A 7 1.77 13.06 0.19
C LYS A 7 1.88 12.06 -0.94
N LYS A 8 2.12 10.78 -0.64
CA LYS A 8 2.36 9.71 -1.62
C LYS A 8 1.55 8.47 -1.26
N TRP A 9 1.09 7.76 -2.28
CA TRP A 9 0.66 6.36 -2.12
C TRP A 9 1.40 5.43 -3.08
N THR A 10 1.40 4.14 -2.75
CA THR A 10 1.79 3.03 -3.63
C THR A 10 0.91 1.82 -3.34
N TYR A 11 0.83 0.85 -4.25
CA TYR A 11 0.28 -0.46 -3.93
C TYR A 11 1.21 -1.22 -2.97
N PRO A 12 0.67 -2.05 -2.04
CA PRO A 12 1.45 -2.74 -1.01
C PRO A 12 2.29 -3.90 -1.55
N VAL A 13 1.96 -4.38 -2.75
CA VAL A 13 2.70 -5.38 -3.53
C VAL A 13 2.84 -4.81 -4.93
N VAL A 14 4.07 -4.78 -5.48
CA VAL A 14 4.37 -4.11 -6.75
C VAL A 14 4.58 -5.14 -7.87
N THR A 15 4.04 -4.88 -9.06
CA THR A 15 4.17 -5.73 -10.25
C THR A 15 5.60 -5.74 -10.79
N ASN A 16 5.98 -6.83 -11.49
CA ASN A 16 7.27 -6.91 -12.19
C ASN A 16 7.32 -6.07 -13.50
N ASP A 17 6.18 -5.60 -14.01
CA ASP A 17 6.09 -4.63 -15.10
C ASP A 17 5.52 -3.29 -14.59
N PRO A 18 6.31 -2.19 -14.57
CA PRO A 18 5.84 -0.88 -14.16
C PRO A 18 4.86 -0.24 -15.17
N ASN A 19 4.81 -0.72 -16.42
CA ASN A 19 3.89 -0.21 -17.45
C ASN A 19 2.44 -0.66 -17.25
N GLN A 20 2.19 -1.57 -16.29
CA GLN A 20 0.91 -2.22 -16.01
C GLN A 20 0.44 -1.96 -14.57
N LEU A 21 0.87 -0.85 -13.97
CA LEU A 21 0.42 -0.35 -12.66
C LEU A 21 -0.85 0.51 -12.82
N ASN A 22 -2.01 -0.11 -12.99
CA ASN A 22 -3.31 0.57 -12.93
C ASN A 22 -4.29 -0.12 -11.95
N ALA A 23 -5.28 0.64 -11.50
CA ALA A 23 -6.34 0.21 -10.57
C ALA A 23 -7.01 -1.10 -11.00
N ASN A 24 -7.36 -1.17 -12.28
CA ASN A 24 -8.14 -2.24 -12.89
C ASN A 24 -7.45 -3.59 -12.71
N ARG A 25 -6.14 -3.68 -12.97
CA ARG A 25 -5.38 -4.92 -12.80
C ARG A 25 -5.37 -5.42 -11.36
N TYR A 26 -5.23 -4.55 -10.37
CA TYR A 26 -5.27 -4.98 -8.97
C TYR A 26 -6.66 -5.46 -8.57
N HIS A 27 -7.72 -4.78 -9.02
CA HIS A 27 -9.10 -5.22 -8.83
C HIS A 27 -9.40 -6.57 -9.53
N GLU A 28 -8.96 -6.75 -10.77
CA GLU A 28 -9.05 -8.01 -11.53
C GLU A 28 -8.33 -9.17 -10.81
N ALA A 29 -7.09 -8.94 -10.37
CA ALA A 29 -6.30 -9.93 -9.65
C ALA A 29 -6.96 -10.33 -8.33
N LEU A 30 -7.49 -9.37 -7.56
CA LEU A 30 -8.19 -9.63 -6.30
C LEU A 30 -9.48 -10.45 -6.47
N MET A 31 -10.17 -10.34 -7.61
CA MET A 31 -11.32 -11.21 -7.92
C MET A 31 -10.95 -12.69 -8.10
N LEU A 32 -9.65 -13.03 -8.19
CA LEU A 32 -9.17 -14.40 -8.23
C LEU A 32 -8.91 -15.02 -6.85
N ALA A 33 -8.85 -14.22 -5.78
CA ALA A 33 -8.47 -14.67 -4.43
C ALA A 33 -9.29 -15.88 -3.96
N GLN A 34 -8.66 -16.80 -3.21
CA GLN A 34 -9.29 -18.03 -2.73
C GLN A 34 -9.93 -17.90 -1.34
N SER A 35 -9.44 -16.98 -0.49
CA SER A 35 -9.80 -16.94 0.94
C SER A 35 -10.46 -15.65 1.45
N GLY A 36 -10.35 -14.53 0.73
CA GLY A 36 -10.97 -13.25 1.09
C GLY A 36 -11.77 -12.68 -0.07
N PHE A 37 -13.10 -12.87 -0.08
CA PHE A 37 -14.01 -12.33 -1.08
C PHE A 37 -14.60 -11.01 -0.56
N TYR A 38 -13.72 -10.02 -0.40
CA TYR A 38 -14.02 -8.73 0.25
C TYR A 38 -15.45 -8.22 -0.08
N PRO A 39 -16.30 -7.92 0.94
CA PRO A 39 -16.07 -7.85 2.39
C PRO A 39 -16.35 -9.14 3.20
N VAL A 40 -16.28 -10.35 2.60
CA VAL A 40 -16.59 -11.62 3.29
C VAL A 40 -15.46 -12.66 3.18
N SER A 41 -15.10 -13.28 4.30
CA SER A 41 -14.02 -14.29 4.37
C SER A 41 -14.53 -15.71 4.06
N VAL A 42 -13.64 -16.67 3.77
CA VAL A 42 -14.05 -18.10 3.62
C VAL A 42 -14.69 -18.69 4.87
N ASN A 43 -14.39 -18.14 6.04
CA ASN A 43 -15.05 -18.51 7.30
C ASN A 43 -16.49 -17.96 7.40
N LYS A 44 -16.95 -17.21 6.38
CA LYS A 44 -18.28 -16.59 6.26
C LYS A 44 -18.53 -15.50 7.31
N LEU A 45 -17.46 -14.89 7.79
CA LEU A 45 -17.47 -13.76 8.73
C LEU A 45 -17.26 -12.45 7.95
N VAL A 46 -17.49 -11.30 8.61
CA VAL A 46 -17.07 -10.00 8.06
C VAL A 46 -15.55 -10.03 7.88
N HIS A 47 -15.04 -9.44 6.80
CA HIS A 47 -13.62 -9.45 6.48
C HIS A 47 -13.07 -8.02 6.39
N GLY A 48 -12.05 -7.74 7.19
CA GLY A 48 -11.44 -6.41 7.31
C GLY A 48 -10.42 -6.06 6.23
N GLY A 49 -10.15 -6.96 5.28
CA GLY A 49 -9.04 -6.79 4.34
C GLY A 49 -9.24 -7.40 2.97
N ILE A 50 -8.13 -7.34 2.22
CA ILE A 50 -7.93 -7.97 0.92
C ILE A 50 -6.76 -8.95 1.01
N HIS A 51 -6.86 -10.08 0.31
CA HIS A 51 -5.84 -11.12 0.33
C HIS A 51 -5.01 -11.15 -0.96
N PHE A 52 -3.69 -11.12 -0.82
CA PHE A 52 -2.73 -11.43 -1.88
C PHE A 52 -2.23 -12.87 -1.66
N ASP A 53 -2.98 -13.83 -2.20
CA ASP A 53 -2.58 -15.25 -2.24
C ASP A 53 -1.90 -15.63 -3.57
N GLU A 54 -1.59 -16.91 -3.74
CA GLU A 54 -0.86 -17.43 -4.91
C GLU A 54 -1.54 -17.12 -6.26
N ASP A 55 -2.88 -17.14 -6.35
CA ASP A 55 -3.58 -16.83 -7.62
C ASP A 55 -3.52 -15.32 -7.93
N VAL A 56 -3.65 -14.48 -6.90
CA VAL A 56 -3.55 -13.01 -7.02
C VAL A 56 -2.13 -12.59 -7.42
N LEU A 57 -1.11 -13.08 -6.70
CA LEU A 57 0.29 -12.77 -6.96
C LEU A 57 0.72 -13.18 -8.38
N LYS A 58 0.30 -14.37 -8.81
CA LYS A 58 0.56 -14.89 -10.15
C LYS A 58 -0.08 -14.03 -11.26
N ASN A 59 -1.29 -13.51 -11.05
CA ASN A 59 -1.93 -12.58 -11.99
C ASN A 59 -1.21 -11.22 -12.07
N LEU A 60 -0.71 -10.72 -10.94
CA LEU A 60 0.17 -9.55 -10.86
C LEU A 60 1.58 -9.78 -11.45
N GLY A 61 1.84 -10.97 -12.02
CA GLY A 61 3.10 -11.31 -12.68
C GLY A 61 4.23 -11.66 -11.71
N ILE A 62 3.91 -11.99 -10.46
CA ILE A 62 4.86 -12.36 -9.41
C ILE A 62 4.91 -13.88 -9.30
N VAL A 63 6.09 -14.47 -9.50
CA VAL A 63 6.27 -15.92 -9.66
C VAL A 63 6.98 -16.51 -8.44
N ASN A 64 6.47 -17.65 -7.95
CA ASN A 64 6.80 -18.36 -6.70
C ASN A 64 8.29 -18.67 -6.43
N ASP A 65 9.20 -18.36 -7.33
CA ASP A 65 10.63 -18.64 -7.14
C ASP A 65 11.30 -17.71 -6.14
N LYS A 66 10.79 -16.48 -5.96
CA LYS A 66 11.21 -15.54 -4.92
C LYS A 66 10.01 -15.05 -4.10
N PRO A 67 10.05 -15.15 -2.76
CA PRO A 67 9.01 -14.60 -1.90
C PRO A 67 9.00 -13.06 -1.92
N SER A 68 7.80 -12.48 -2.02
CA SER A 68 7.58 -11.07 -2.34
C SER A 68 7.84 -10.11 -1.18
N LYS A 69 8.29 -8.90 -1.53
CA LYS A 69 8.35 -7.74 -0.63
C LYS A 69 6.96 -7.14 -0.43
N VAL A 70 6.74 -6.62 0.76
CA VAL A 70 5.54 -5.88 1.16
C VAL A 70 5.95 -4.47 1.53
N TYR A 71 5.26 -3.49 0.94
CA TYR A 71 5.58 -2.07 1.05
C TYR A 71 4.49 -1.30 1.78
N CYS A 72 4.87 -0.22 2.48
CA CYS A 72 3.93 0.69 3.09
C CYS A 72 3.12 1.42 2.01
N ILE A 73 1.80 1.47 2.17
CA ILE A 73 0.83 1.91 1.16
C ILE A 73 0.79 3.44 1.04
N ALA A 74 1.18 4.14 2.10
CA ALA A 74 1.02 5.55 2.33
C ALA A 74 2.13 6.05 3.27
N ASP A 75 2.50 7.33 3.20
CA ASP A 75 3.37 7.96 4.21
C ASP A 75 2.68 7.90 5.60
N GLY A 76 3.44 7.65 6.67
CA GLY A 76 2.90 7.46 8.01
C GLY A 76 3.95 7.17 9.09
N GLU A 77 3.53 6.49 10.15
CA GLU A 77 4.39 6.01 11.23
C GLU A 77 4.00 4.59 11.66
N VAL A 78 4.97 3.69 11.78
CA VAL A 78 4.76 2.37 12.39
C VAL A 78 4.54 2.56 13.88
N ILE A 79 3.43 2.03 14.40
CA ILE A 79 3.07 2.14 15.83
C ILE A 79 3.20 0.80 16.56
N ALA A 80 2.95 -0.32 15.88
CA ALA A 80 3.07 -1.66 16.45
C ALA A 80 3.44 -2.70 15.39
N TYR A 81 4.06 -3.80 15.81
CA TYR A 81 4.34 -4.96 14.97
C TYR A 81 4.41 -6.24 15.80
N ARG A 82 4.39 -7.40 15.12
CA ARG A 82 4.72 -8.71 15.69
C ARG A 82 5.60 -9.46 14.71
N VAL A 83 6.72 -10.02 15.16
CA VAL A 83 7.59 -10.87 14.34
C VAL A 83 7.45 -12.30 14.84
N ASN A 84 7.26 -13.27 13.95
CA ASN A 84 7.39 -14.67 14.34
C ASN A 84 8.86 -15.07 14.42
N ASP A 85 9.25 -15.80 15.46
CA ASP A 85 10.55 -16.50 15.48
C ASP A 85 10.53 -17.58 14.38
N ASN A 86 9.64 -18.56 14.58
CA ASN A 86 9.14 -19.50 13.58
C ASN A 86 7.61 -19.34 13.45
N TYR A 87 7.04 -19.67 12.30
CA TYR A 87 5.59 -19.69 12.11
C TYR A 87 4.85 -20.44 13.24
N GLN A 88 3.73 -19.89 13.68
CA GLN A 88 2.89 -20.49 14.72
C GLN A 88 2.22 -21.76 14.21
N LYS A 89 1.89 -22.67 15.13
CA LYS A 89 1.33 -23.98 14.81
C LYS A 89 0.09 -24.31 15.62
N VAL A 90 -0.79 -25.13 15.05
CA VAL A 90 -1.97 -25.71 15.70
C VAL A 90 -1.98 -27.21 15.40
N ASP A 91 -2.25 -28.01 16.43
CA ASP A 91 -2.23 -29.47 16.37
C ASP A 91 -3.64 -30.02 16.12
N TYR A 92 -3.82 -30.75 15.01
CA TYR A 92 -5.06 -31.41 14.60
C TYR A 92 -4.93 -32.95 14.68
N GLY A 93 -4.29 -33.46 15.74
CA GLY A 93 -4.20 -34.90 16.04
C GLY A 93 -3.19 -35.65 15.17
N ASN A 94 -3.58 -36.03 13.95
CA ASN A 94 -2.71 -36.66 12.94
C ASN A 94 -2.00 -35.64 12.03
N LYS A 95 -2.32 -34.35 12.19
CA LYS A 95 -1.94 -33.25 11.31
C LYS A 95 -1.50 -32.02 12.10
N VAL A 96 -0.70 -31.15 11.47
CA VAL A 96 -0.20 -29.89 12.06
C VAL A 96 -0.28 -28.77 11.04
N ASP A 97 -1.00 -27.71 11.40
CA ASP A 97 -1.06 -26.49 10.60
C ASP A 97 0.07 -25.53 11.02
N PHE A 98 0.57 -24.75 10.07
CA PHE A 98 1.56 -23.69 10.30
C PHE A 98 1.09 -22.39 9.66
N PHE A 99 1.18 -21.27 10.37
CA PHE A 99 0.71 -19.98 9.88
C PHE A 99 1.49 -18.83 10.53
N SER A 100 1.56 -17.71 9.80
CA SER A 100 2.05 -16.46 10.34
C SER A 100 0.99 -15.74 11.17
N THR A 101 1.41 -15.28 12.34
CA THR A 101 0.72 -14.27 13.15
C THR A 101 1.45 -12.93 13.10
N GLY A 102 2.60 -12.86 12.42
CA GLY A 102 3.42 -11.67 12.27
C GLY A 102 2.71 -10.58 11.48
N PHE A 103 2.81 -9.34 11.96
CA PHE A 103 2.15 -8.19 11.36
C PHE A 103 2.91 -6.89 11.56
N VAL A 104 2.51 -5.86 10.81
CA VAL A 104 2.90 -4.46 11.00
C VAL A 104 1.64 -3.60 10.93
N LEU A 105 1.52 -2.64 11.86
CA LEU A 105 0.44 -1.66 11.92
C LEU A 105 1.03 -0.25 11.79
N VAL A 106 0.58 0.48 10.78
CA VAL A 106 1.02 1.84 10.45
C VAL A 106 -0.14 2.80 10.64
N ARG A 107 0.11 3.96 11.25
CA ARG A 107 -0.84 5.08 11.36
C ARG A 107 -0.50 6.14 10.32
N HIS A 108 -1.52 6.69 9.69
CA HIS A 108 -1.45 7.69 8.62
C HIS A 108 -2.31 8.91 8.97
N LEU A 109 -2.01 10.05 8.36
CA LEU A 109 -2.82 11.27 8.44
C LEU A 109 -3.27 11.68 7.04
N LEU A 110 -4.55 11.46 6.74
CA LEU A 110 -5.18 11.98 5.54
C LEU A 110 -5.72 13.39 5.85
N GLU A 111 -5.19 14.43 5.21
CA GLU A 111 -5.63 15.82 5.41
C GLU A 111 -6.08 16.45 4.09
N MET A 112 -7.21 17.16 4.12
CA MET A 112 -7.63 18.07 3.08
C MET A 112 -7.48 19.53 3.54
N GLU A 113 -6.67 20.32 2.83
CA GLU A 113 -6.60 21.76 3.05
C GLU A 113 -7.95 22.44 2.81
N ARG A 114 -8.32 23.38 3.69
CA ARG A 114 -9.48 24.26 3.48
C ARG A 114 -9.21 25.24 2.33
N ILE A 115 -10.23 25.45 1.51
CA ILE A 115 -10.21 26.40 0.40
C ILE A 115 -10.79 27.72 0.87
N GLU A 116 -9.92 28.74 0.92
CA GLU A 116 -10.31 30.11 1.23
C GLU A 116 -11.19 30.66 0.10
N GLU A 117 -12.38 31.13 0.45
CA GLU A 117 -13.31 31.74 -0.49
C GLU A 117 -12.75 33.07 -0.97
N ALA A 118 -12.65 33.24 -2.30
CA ALA A 118 -12.25 34.52 -2.88
C ALA A 118 -13.25 35.62 -2.48
N PRO A 119 -12.79 36.80 -2.04
CA PRO A 119 -13.70 37.89 -1.68
C PRO A 119 -14.56 38.24 -2.89
N PRO A 120 -15.88 38.47 -2.71
CA PRO A 120 -16.79 38.69 -3.82
C PRO A 120 -16.36 39.91 -4.63
N ALA A 121 -16.22 39.72 -5.95
CA ALA A 121 -15.83 40.79 -6.86
C ALA A 121 -16.86 41.94 -6.77
N THR A 122 -16.40 43.11 -6.36
CA THR A 122 -17.24 44.31 -6.23
C THR A 122 -17.65 44.80 -7.62
N THR A 123 -18.85 44.40 -8.06
CA THR A 123 -19.51 44.93 -9.26
C THR A 123 -19.96 46.38 -9.01
N GLU A 124 -19.03 47.33 -9.20
CA GLU A 124 -19.41 48.73 -9.32
C GLU A 124 -20.19 48.96 -10.62
N GLY A 125 -21.37 49.57 -10.49
CA GLY A 125 -22.03 50.27 -11.60
C GLY A 125 -23.17 49.53 -12.31
N GLU A 126 -24.33 49.43 -11.66
CA GLU A 126 -25.57 49.72 -12.38
C GLU A 126 -26.55 50.52 -11.50
N ILE A 127 -27.39 51.35 -12.13
CA ILE A 127 -28.08 52.48 -11.48
C ILE A 127 -29.54 52.15 -11.19
N SER A 128 -30.01 52.54 -10.01
CA SER A 128 -31.40 52.39 -9.56
C SER A 128 -32.40 53.25 -10.34
N THR A 129 -33.53 52.66 -10.74
CA THR A 129 -34.81 53.36 -10.94
C THR A 129 -35.97 52.53 -10.41
N ASP A 130 -36.87 53.15 -9.65
CA ASP A 130 -38.01 52.50 -8.99
C ASP A 130 -39.13 52.08 -9.94
N ALA A 131 -39.96 51.10 -9.54
CA ALA A 131 -41.34 51.35 -9.04
C ALA A 131 -42.37 50.21 -9.26
N ALA A 132 -43.35 50.18 -8.35
CA ALA A 132 -44.77 49.85 -8.59
C ALA A 132 -45.25 48.40 -8.89
N THR A 133 -45.51 47.67 -7.80
CA THR A 133 -46.83 47.04 -7.47
C THR A 133 -47.48 45.91 -8.30
N ASN A 134 -47.71 44.80 -7.57
CA ASN A 134 -48.97 44.03 -7.42
C ASN A 134 -49.34 42.85 -8.33
N SER A 135 -49.51 41.70 -7.64
CA SER A 135 -50.39 40.55 -7.94
C SER A 135 -49.94 39.59 -9.06
N SER A 136 -50.29 38.30 -9.07
CA SER A 136 -51.28 37.57 -8.24
C SER A 136 -50.94 36.08 -8.02
N THR A 137 -51.15 35.59 -6.79
CA THR A 137 -51.67 34.25 -6.38
C THR A 137 -51.07 32.91 -6.86
N GLU A 138 -51.09 31.94 -5.92
CA GLU A 138 -51.23 30.47 -6.13
C GLU A 138 -50.03 29.66 -6.70
N ASN A 139 -49.81 28.37 -6.34
CA ASN A 139 -50.16 27.61 -5.12
C ASN A 139 -49.34 26.29 -5.04
N SER A 140 -49.40 25.62 -3.88
CA SER A 140 -49.34 24.15 -3.69
C SER A 140 -48.17 23.31 -4.23
N THR A 141 -47.31 22.91 -3.29
CA THR A 141 -47.02 21.53 -2.82
C THR A 141 -46.84 20.32 -3.77
N ALA A 142 -45.93 19.43 -3.34
CA ALA A 142 -45.65 18.11 -3.92
C ALA A 142 -46.77 17.06 -3.69
N PRO A 143 -46.84 15.99 -4.51
CA PRO A 143 -47.81 14.90 -4.36
C PRO A 143 -47.43 13.87 -3.28
N THR A 144 -48.44 13.21 -2.73
CA THR A 144 -48.39 12.34 -1.54
C THR A 144 -48.63 10.85 -1.83
N ALA A 145 -48.20 9.94 -0.95
CA ALA A 145 -48.96 8.73 -0.61
C ALA A 145 -48.63 8.13 0.78
N ASN A 146 -49.60 8.22 1.70
CA ASN A 146 -50.18 7.18 2.60
C ASN A 146 -49.37 5.89 2.90
N VAL A 147 -49.45 5.29 4.11
CA VAL A 147 -50.67 4.72 4.76
C VAL A 147 -50.73 4.96 6.29
N SER A 148 -51.90 4.72 6.90
CA SER A 148 -52.32 4.98 8.29
C SER A 148 -53.27 3.84 8.76
N PRO A 149 -53.78 3.76 10.03
CA PRO A 149 -53.50 4.54 11.25
C PRO A 149 -53.44 3.69 12.58
N SER A 150 -53.55 4.37 13.74
CA SER A 150 -53.85 3.89 15.12
C SER A 150 -52.68 3.29 15.94
N SER A 151 -52.55 3.48 17.26
CA SER A 151 -53.10 4.45 18.26
C SER A 151 -52.28 4.29 19.60
N ASN A 152 -52.47 4.98 20.75
CA ASN A 152 -53.48 5.91 21.25
C ASN A 152 -52.93 6.78 22.43
N THR A 153 -53.72 7.77 22.88
CA THR A 153 -53.73 8.41 24.24
C THR A 153 -52.55 9.25 24.75
N GLN A 154 -52.85 10.54 24.98
CA GLN A 154 -52.31 11.50 25.96
C GLN A 154 -52.74 11.12 27.43
N PRO A 155 -52.54 11.92 28.54
CA PRO A 155 -52.01 13.29 28.72
C PRO A 155 -51.06 13.50 29.96
N THR A 156 -50.94 14.77 30.45
CA THR A 156 -50.41 15.28 31.75
C THR A 156 -48.89 15.61 31.81
N THR A 157 -48.31 16.50 32.65
CA THR A 157 -48.63 17.79 33.36
C THR A 157 -47.31 18.35 33.98
N THR A 158 -47.03 19.63 34.33
CA THR A 158 -47.73 20.95 34.29
C THR A 158 -46.76 22.16 34.40
N THR A 159 -47.30 23.34 34.10
CA THR A 159 -47.01 24.75 34.48
C THR A 159 -46.69 25.05 35.99
N PRO A 160 -46.43 26.31 36.49
CA PRO A 160 -46.31 27.66 35.84
C PRO A 160 -45.30 28.76 36.40
N VAL A 161 -44.64 29.53 35.51
CA VAL A 161 -44.67 31.04 35.37
C VAL A 161 -44.09 32.06 36.42
N LYS A 162 -43.57 33.22 35.90
CA LYS A 162 -43.25 34.58 36.52
C LYS A 162 -41.87 34.76 37.22
N THR A 163 -41.22 35.95 37.28
CA THR A 163 -41.60 37.38 36.99
C THR A 163 -40.38 38.26 36.55
N SER A 164 -40.60 39.41 35.90
CA SER A 164 -39.65 40.55 35.66
C SER A 164 -39.71 41.59 36.85
N PRO A 165 -39.13 42.84 36.89
CA PRO A 165 -38.62 43.75 35.82
C PRO A 165 -37.46 44.80 36.10
N THR A 166 -37.05 45.53 35.04
CA THR A 166 -36.57 46.97 34.93
C THR A 166 -35.36 47.58 35.69
N GLY A 167 -34.62 48.47 34.96
CA GLY A 167 -33.92 49.68 35.45
C GLY A 167 -32.41 49.78 35.14
N THR A 168 -31.71 50.88 34.81
CA THR A 168 -31.93 52.24 34.22
C THR A 168 -30.56 52.97 34.25
N ASN A 169 -30.30 53.97 33.37
CA ASN A 169 -28.98 54.64 33.19
C ASN A 169 -28.55 55.62 34.30
N THR A 170 -27.23 55.88 34.45
CA THR A 170 -26.56 57.21 34.62
C THR A 170 -25.02 57.06 34.72
N ASN A 171 -24.16 58.11 34.75
CA ASN A 171 -23.79 59.11 33.73
C ASN A 171 -22.56 59.97 34.19
N MET A 172 -21.67 60.46 33.29
CA MET A 172 -20.70 61.59 33.48
C MET A 172 -19.52 61.43 34.50
N PRO A 173 -18.47 62.30 34.55
CA PRO A 173 -18.08 63.47 33.71
C PRO A 173 -16.59 63.48 33.17
N THR A 174 -16.13 64.63 32.65
CA THR A 174 -14.88 64.90 31.85
C THR A 174 -13.77 65.75 32.60
N PRO A 175 -12.99 66.68 31.97
CA PRO A 175 -11.60 66.55 31.47
C PRO A 175 -10.55 67.49 32.17
N PRO A 176 -9.25 67.58 31.75
CA PRO A 176 -8.74 68.50 30.67
C PRO A 176 -7.61 67.88 29.77
N THR A 177 -7.12 68.37 28.60
CA THR A 177 -6.53 69.67 28.11
C THR A 177 -5.16 70.04 28.76
N THR A 178 -4.06 70.50 28.09
CA THR A 178 -3.78 71.05 26.72
C THR A 178 -2.27 70.98 26.35
N THR A 179 -1.87 71.23 25.07
CA THR A 179 -0.48 71.42 24.51
C THR A 179 0.45 70.19 24.51
N GLY A 180 1.44 69.97 23.62
CA GLY A 180 1.97 70.68 22.43
C GLY A 180 3.46 70.33 22.22
N ASP A 181 4.12 70.40 21.04
CA ASP A 181 3.70 70.65 19.64
C ASP A 181 4.83 70.23 18.63
N SER A 182 4.52 70.15 17.32
CA SER A 182 5.39 70.12 16.11
C SER A 182 6.73 69.34 16.06
N SER A 183 6.81 68.31 15.20
CA SER A 183 7.84 68.17 14.14
C SER A 183 7.67 66.89 13.29
N THR A 184 8.38 66.79 12.16
CA THR A 184 8.17 65.81 11.08
C THR A 184 9.18 64.65 11.02
N ALA A 185 8.70 63.41 10.90
CA ALA A 185 9.42 62.30 10.26
C ALA A 185 8.42 61.27 9.71
N GLY A 186 8.68 60.70 8.53
CA GLY A 186 7.81 59.68 7.92
C GLY A 186 8.19 58.27 8.33
N THR A 187 7.19 57.43 8.61
CA THR A 187 7.34 56.00 8.93
C THR A 187 6.86 55.15 7.74
N PRO A 188 7.47 53.98 7.42
CA PRO A 188 7.02 53.12 6.33
C PRO A 188 5.58 52.59 6.54
N PRO A 189 4.87 52.19 5.47
CA PRO A 189 3.56 51.54 5.61
C PRO A 189 3.72 50.22 6.38
N ALA A 190 2.80 49.97 7.32
CA ALA A 190 2.80 48.77 8.13
C ALA A 190 2.45 47.53 7.29
N THR A 191 3.21 46.45 7.46
CA THR A 191 2.90 45.16 6.86
C THR A 191 1.65 44.58 7.50
N GLU A 192 0.62 44.23 6.72
CA GLU A 192 -0.52 43.48 7.23
C GLU A 192 -0.06 42.07 7.65
N THR A 193 -0.17 41.78 8.95
CA THR A 193 0.02 40.42 9.46
C THR A 193 -1.18 39.58 9.09
N ALA A 194 -1.00 38.64 8.15
CA ALA A 194 -2.04 37.70 7.76
C ALA A 194 -2.60 36.94 8.97
N LYS A 195 -3.92 36.67 8.96
CA LYS A 195 -4.56 35.80 9.96
C LYS A 195 -3.98 34.38 9.85
N PRO A 196 -3.86 33.63 10.96
CA PRO A 196 -3.49 32.22 10.89
C PRO A 196 -4.55 31.43 10.10
N LYS A 197 -4.10 30.70 9.07
CA LYS A 197 -4.94 29.79 8.29
C LYS A 197 -5.49 28.69 9.22
N GLN A 198 -6.77 28.34 9.09
CA GLN A 198 -7.35 27.23 9.85
C GLN A 198 -6.72 25.90 9.40
N PRO A 199 -6.54 24.92 10.32
CA PRO A 199 -6.04 23.59 9.97
C PRO A 199 -6.98 22.90 8.98
N GLY A 200 -6.43 22.02 8.14
CA GLY A 200 -7.21 21.19 7.23
C GLY A 200 -8.20 20.28 7.96
N HIS A 201 -9.08 19.65 7.19
CA HIS A 201 -9.88 18.54 7.68
C HIS A 201 -8.99 17.30 7.76
N GLN A 202 -8.94 16.64 8.92
CA GLN A 202 -8.02 15.54 9.21
C GLN A 202 -8.78 14.24 9.51
N LEU A 203 -8.25 13.12 9.02
CA LEU A 203 -8.66 11.75 9.33
C LEU A 203 -7.42 10.92 9.64
N TYR A 204 -7.42 10.22 10.76
CA TYR A 204 -6.36 9.27 11.09
C TYR A 204 -6.81 7.85 10.71
N PHE A 205 -6.17 7.29 9.69
CA PHE A 205 -6.41 5.92 9.26
C PHE A 205 -5.18 5.04 9.49
N TYR A 206 -5.40 3.75 9.50
CA TYR A 206 -4.38 2.74 9.72
C TYR A 206 -4.27 1.83 8.50
N SER A 207 -3.06 1.34 8.23
CA SER A 207 -2.85 0.17 7.37
C SER A 207 -2.25 -0.98 8.17
N LEU A 208 -2.82 -2.17 7.98
CA LEU A 208 -2.43 -3.41 8.64
C LEU A 208 -1.89 -4.38 7.59
N TYR A 209 -0.74 -4.97 7.88
CA TYR A 209 -0.09 -5.98 7.06
C TYR A 209 0.03 -7.27 7.88
N MET A 210 -0.89 -8.21 7.66
CA MET A 210 -0.96 -9.48 8.40
C MET A 210 -0.35 -10.64 7.61
N HIS A 211 0.13 -11.65 8.34
CA HIS A 211 0.77 -12.87 7.82
C HIS A 211 2.17 -12.66 7.19
N LEU A 212 2.99 -11.79 7.79
CA LEU A 212 4.35 -11.53 7.34
C LEU A 212 5.32 -12.69 7.61
N ALA A 213 6.45 -12.73 6.91
CA ALA A 213 7.46 -13.78 7.06
C ALA A 213 8.06 -13.86 8.48
N ASP A 214 8.43 -15.08 8.89
CA ASP A 214 9.06 -15.36 10.19
C ASP A 214 10.56 -14.98 10.22
N THR A 215 11.26 -15.23 11.32
CA THR A 215 12.66 -14.82 11.46
C THR A 215 13.57 -15.71 10.64
N LYS A 216 13.28 -17.02 10.59
CA LYS A 216 14.02 -17.99 9.76
C LYS A 216 14.10 -17.57 8.29
N TYR A 217 13.03 -16.99 7.74
CA TYR A 217 13.03 -16.38 6.40
C TYR A 217 14.28 -15.53 6.13
N TYR A 218 14.62 -14.61 7.04
CA TYR A 218 15.73 -13.66 6.93
C TYR A 218 17.10 -14.32 7.23
N GLU A 219 17.11 -15.54 7.76
CA GLU A 219 18.32 -16.31 8.01
C GLU A 219 18.69 -17.15 6.79
N ASP A 220 17.69 -17.74 6.13
CA ASP A 220 17.84 -18.47 4.87
C ASP A 220 18.06 -17.52 3.67
N ASN A 221 17.54 -16.28 3.76
CA ASN A 221 17.65 -15.25 2.71
C ASN A 221 18.42 -14.00 3.19
N PRO A 222 19.69 -14.10 3.62
CA PRO A 222 20.43 -13.01 4.28
C PRO A 222 20.81 -11.83 3.36
N LYS A 223 20.33 -11.82 2.11
CA LYS A 223 20.48 -10.71 1.15
C LYS A 223 19.20 -9.89 0.98
N GLU A 224 18.05 -10.39 1.44
CA GLU A 224 16.83 -9.62 1.41
C GLU A 224 16.80 -8.65 2.62
N PRO A 225 16.35 -7.40 2.43
CA PRO A 225 16.37 -6.38 3.47
C PRO A 225 15.42 -6.74 4.63
N ALA A 226 15.79 -6.39 5.86
CA ALA A 226 14.87 -6.39 6.99
C ALA A 226 14.19 -5.01 7.12
N PRO A 227 13.00 -4.91 7.75
CA PRO A 227 12.31 -3.63 7.94
C PRO A 227 13.12 -2.63 8.78
N ALA A 228 13.04 -1.33 8.44
CA ALA A 228 13.89 -0.31 9.05
C ALA A 228 13.58 -0.01 10.55
N PHE A 229 12.37 -0.33 11.00
CA PHE A 229 11.91 -0.18 12.39
C PHE A 229 12.28 -1.37 13.31
N TRP A 230 12.97 -2.37 12.79
CA TRP A 230 13.58 -3.44 13.60
C TRP A 230 14.83 -2.94 14.34
N GLU A 231 15.30 -3.66 15.36
CA GLU A 231 16.55 -3.33 16.05
C GLU A 231 17.74 -3.47 15.10
N GLN A 232 18.41 -2.36 14.79
CA GLN A 232 19.54 -2.28 13.85
C GLN A 232 20.92 -2.49 14.53
N ASP A 233 20.97 -2.66 15.86
CA ASP A 233 22.21 -2.76 16.63
C ASP A 233 22.70 -4.20 16.90
N ILE A 234 22.12 -5.18 16.20
CA ILE A 234 22.45 -6.61 16.27
C ILE A 234 23.61 -6.95 15.32
N TYR A 235 24.44 -7.91 15.73
CA TYR A 235 25.57 -8.41 14.95
C TYR A 235 25.60 -9.93 14.95
N ARG A 236 25.82 -10.53 13.79
CA ARG A 236 25.99 -11.98 13.57
C ARG A 236 27.47 -12.33 13.44
N VAL A 237 27.91 -13.40 14.10
CA VAL A 237 29.23 -13.99 13.89
C VAL A 237 29.28 -14.71 12.54
N ILE A 238 30.31 -14.44 11.73
CA ILE A 238 30.52 -14.99 10.38
C ILE A 238 31.91 -15.63 10.23
N ASP A 239 32.10 -16.61 9.34
CA ASP A 239 33.41 -17.24 9.05
C ASP A 239 34.41 -16.30 8.35
N LYS A 240 34.85 -15.28 9.09
CA LYS A 240 35.84 -14.29 8.67
C LYS A 240 36.82 -14.04 9.81
N GLY A 241 37.94 -14.74 9.79
CA GLY A 241 38.94 -14.68 10.85
C GLY A 241 38.53 -15.39 12.15
N LEU A 242 37.56 -16.31 12.09
CA LEU A 242 37.26 -17.20 13.20
C LEU A 242 38.41 -18.19 13.42
N ASP A 243 38.67 -18.52 14.68
CA ASP A 243 39.73 -19.43 15.08
C ASP A 243 39.17 -20.81 15.41
N PHE A 244 39.98 -21.86 15.22
CA PHE A 244 39.63 -23.20 15.69
C PHE A 244 39.54 -23.25 17.22
N VAL A 245 38.53 -23.95 17.73
CA VAL A 245 38.41 -24.28 19.16
C VAL A 245 39.49 -25.30 19.54
N GLU A 246 40.29 -25.00 20.56
CA GLU A 246 41.18 -26.00 21.16
C GLU A 246 40.45 -26.77 22.27
N GLY A 247 40.54 -28.09 22.24
CA GLY A 247 39.88 -28.96 23.21
C GLY A 247 39.90 -30.42 22.80
N LEU A 248 39.09 -31.23 23.47
CA LEU A 248 38.96 -32.66 23.19
C LEU A 248 37.88 -32.89 22.12
N ASN A 249 38.19 -33.74 21.13
CA ASN A 249 37.18 -34.17 20.16
C ASN A 249 36.17 -35.11 20.82
N ILE A 250 34.88 -34.89 20.55
CA ILE A 250 33.84 -35.89 20.76
C ILE A 250 33.48 -36.53 19.42
N ARG A 251 33.44 -37.87 19.39
CA ARG A 251 33.33 -38.69 18.17
C ARG A 251 32.06 -39.52 18.17
N LYS A 252 31.61 -39.94 16.98
CA LYS A 252 30.44 -40.79 16.78
C LYS A 252 30.65 -42.24 17.24
N MET A 253 31.91 -42.66 17.25
CA MET A 253 32.39 -43.98 17.66
C MET A 253 33.78 -43.84 18.30
N PRO A 254 34.22 -44.78 19.17
CA PRO A 254 35.47 -44.68 19.92
C PRO A 254 36.76 -45.01 19.13
N ASP A 255 36.71 -45.26 17.82
CA ASP A 255 37.93 -45.51 17.04
C ASP A 255 38.57 -44.22 16.49
N LEU A 256 39.91 -44.21 16.44
CA LEU A 256 40.73 -43.10 15.97
C LEU A 256 40.95 -43.09 14.45
N THR A 257 40.73 -44.21 13.76
CA THR A 257 40.95 -44.35 12.31
C THR A 257 39.68 -44.11 11.49
N GLU A 258 38.50 -44.51 11.98
CA GLU A 258 37.23 -44.37 11.24
C GLU A 258 36.16 -43.51 11.95
N GLY A 259 36.39 -43.08 13.20
CA GLY A 259 35.42 -42.34 14.00
C GLY A 259 35.20 -40.88 13.56
N GLU A 260 34.06 -40.63 12.92
CA GLU A 260 33.53 -39.29 12.58
C GLU A 260 33.57 -38.36 13.80
N ILE A 261 34.28 -37.23 13.68
CA ILE A 261 34.36 -36.23 14.75
C ILE A 261 33.13 -35.32 14.66
N LEU A 262 32.34 -35.29 15.74
CA LEU A 262 31.09 -34.53 15.81
C LEU A 262 31.33 -33.07 16.19
N ALA A 263 32.19 -32.83 17.19
CA ALA A 263 32.51 -31.49 17.67
C ALA A 263 33.82 -31.45 18.51
N VAL A 264 34.24 -30.26 18.90
CA VAL A 264 35.25 -30.03 19.96
C VAL A 264 34.55 -29.56 21.24
N LEU A 265 34.96 -30.13 22.36
CA LEU A 265 34.64 -29.70 23.73
C LEU A 265 35.83 -28.92 24.29
N GLN A 266 35.63 -27.66 24.67
CA GLN A 266 36.73 -26.82 25.18
C GLN A 266 37.22 -27.35 26.54
N ALA A 267 38.53 -27.22 26.81
CA ALA A 267 39.07 -27.54 28.12
C ALA A 267 38.40 -26.68 29.21
N GLY A 268 37.81 -27.34 30.21
CA GLY A 268 36.96 -26.71 31.22
C GLY A 268 35.47 -27.10 31.15
N THR A 269 34.98 -27.62 30.03
CA THR A 269 33.66 -28.27 29.96
C THR A 269 33.63 -29.52 30.86
N LYS A 270 32.51 -29.77 31.55
CA LYS A 270 32.17 -31.02 32.22
C LYS A 270 31.11 -31.78 31.43
N VAL A 271 31.25 -33.09 31.34
CA VAL A 271 30.30 -33.97 30.65
C VAL A 271 29.84 -35.10 31.56
N GLU A 272 28.67 -35.67 31.29
CA GLU A 272 28.18 -36.86 31.98
C GLU A 272 28.47 -38.11 31.13
N LEU A 273 29.20 -39.07 31.70
CA LEU A 273 29.57 -40.33 31.05
C LEU A 273 28.59 -41.44 31.41
N ASN A 274 28.23 -42.26 30.42
CA ASN A 274 27.58 -43.54 30.66
C ASN A 274 28.64 -44.56 31.15
N LEU A 275 28.65 -44.83 32.45
CA LEU A 275 29.62 -45.75 33.05
C LEU A 275 29.47 -47.22 32.62
N GLU A 276 28.34 -47.58 32.00
CA GLU A 276 28.09 -48.91 31.42
C GLU A 276 28.60 -49.05 29.98
N LEU A 277 28.90 -47.93 29.29
CA LEU A 277 29.15 -47.89 27.84
C LEU A 277 30.52 -47.26 27.54
N HIS A 278 31.53 -48.13 27.46
CA HIS A 278 32.95 -47.78 27.33
C HIS A 278 33.70 -48.74 26.39
N SER A 279 34.90 -48.38 25.93
CA SER A 279 35.78 -49.32 25.21
C SER A 279 36.31 -50.43 26.14
N GLU A 280 36.65 -51.61 25.60
CA GLU A 280 37.17 -52.75 26.39
C GLU A 280 38.40 -52.39 27.25
N ASP A 281 39.19 -51.40 26.82
CA ASP A 281 40.39 -50.91 27.50
C ASP A 281 40.16 -49.68 28.39
N TYR A 282 38.90 -49.29 28.60
CA TYR A 282 38.43 -48.14 29.39
C TYR A 282 38.96 -46.76 28.96
N LYS A 283 39.55 -46.64 27.75
CA LYS A 283 40.02 -45.34 27.24
C LYS A 283 38.91 -44.41 26.78
N TRP A 284 37.82 -44.97 26.26
CA TRP A 284 36.69 -44.22 25.71
C TRP A 284 35.44 -44.48 26.52
N TYR A 285 34.67 -43.43 26.73
CA TYR A 285 33.34 -43.50 27.34
C TYR A 285 32.34 -42.75 26.47
N ALA A 286 31.12 -43.29 26.37
CA ALA A 286 30.03 -42.58 25.76
C ALA A 286 29.50 -41.48 26.69
N VAL A 287 29.14 -40.34 26.12
CA VAL A 287 28.64 -39.15 26.82
C VAL A 287 27.12 -39.10 26.69
N THR A 288 26.40 -38.95 27.80
CA THR A 288 24.93 -38.79 27.81
C THR A 288 24.51 -37.33 27.68
N SER A 289 25.20 -36.41 28.37
CA SER A 289 24.91 -34.97 28.37
C SER A 289 26.15 -34.11 28.68
N LEU A 290 25.99 -32.79 28.55
CA LEU A 290 26.90 -31.80 29.14
C LEU A 290 26.39 -31.44 30.55
N GLN A 291 27.29 -31.18 31.50
CA GLN A 291 26.97 -30.85 32.90
C GLN A 291 27.19 -29.35 33.20
N GLU A 292 28.43 -28.88 33.06
CA GLU A 292 28.83 -27.49 33.29
C GLU A 292 29.78 -27.03 32.17
N GLY A 293 29.67 -25.78 31.70
CA GLY A 293 30.36 -25.34 30.48
C GLY A 293 29.57 -25.74 29.23
N TYR A 294 29.15 -24.75 28.46
CA TYR A 294 28.13 -24.92 27.42
C TYR A 294 28.69 -25.11 26.02
N CYS A 295 27.80 -25.47 25.08
CA CYS A 295 27.99 -25.42 23.64
C CYS A 295 29.34 -25.95 23.12
N SER A 296 29.37 -27.23 22.76
CA SER A 296 30.29 -27.71 21.74
C SER A 296 30.15 -26.89 20.45
N ILE A 297 31.21 -26.85 19.63
CA ILE A 297 31.11 -26.30 18.27
C ILE A 297 31.39 -27.43 17.26
N PRO A 298 30.48 -27.73 16.32
CA PRO A 298 29.06 -27.36 16.31
C PRO A 298 28.28 -27.95 17.50
N VAL A 299 27.01 -27.57 17.65
CA VAL A 299 26.11 -28.14 18.67
C VAL A 299 25.91 -29.64 18.43
N LEU A 300 25.99 -30.44 19.49
CA LEU A 300 25.80 -31.89 19.44
C LEU A 300 24.32 -32.28 19.51
N THR A 301 23.88 -33.11 18.58
CA THR A 301 22.53 -33.71 18.58
C THR A 301 22.59 -35.12 19.19
N PRO A 302 21.78 -35.44 20.22
CA PRO A 302 21.73 -36.80 20.77
C PRO A 302 21.22 -37.84 19.78
N TYR A 303 21.79 -39.03 19.81
CA TYR A 303 21.40 -40.21 19.01
C TYR A 303 21.31 -41.47 19.88
N GLU A 304 20.69 -42.52 19.34
CA GLU A 304 20.59 -43.82 20.02
C GLU A 304 21.78 -44.73 19.70
N HIS A 305 22.28 -45.42 20.71
CA HIS A 305 23.31 -46.43 20.61
C HIS A 305 23.06 -47.51 21.67
N GLU A 306 22.90 -48.77 21.26
CA GLU A 306 22.65 -49.92 22.16
C GLU A 306 21.50 -49.72 23.17
N GLY A 307 20.42 -49.04 22.74
CA GLY A 307 19.27 -48.74 23.60
C GLY A 307 19.51 -47.62 24.64
N LYS A 308 20.65 -46.92 24.56
CA LYS A 308 20.98 -45.74 25.35
C LYS A 308 21.00 -44.50 24.45
N LYS A 309 20.66 -43.34 25.00
CA LYS A 309 20.72 -42.05 24.28
C LYS A 309 22.02 -41.32 24.65
N ILE A 310 22.84 -40.99 23.65
CA ILE A 310 24.19 -40.42 23.82
C ILE A 310 24.41 -39.25 22.87
N ILE A 311 25.35 -38.35 23.19
CA ILE A 311 25.78 -37.24 22.31
C ILE A 311 27.13 -37.52 21.62
N GLY A 312 27.78 -38.64 21.93
CA GLY A 312 29.04 -39.08 21.32
C GLY A 312 29.96 -39.79 22.30
N TRP A 313 31.23 -39.92 21.95
CA TRP A 313 32.28 -40.62 22.68
C TRP A 313 33.50 -39.73 22.92
N VAL A 314 34.07 -39.76 24.12
CA VAL A 314 35.27 -38.98 24.50
C VAL A 314 36.39 -39.87 25.02
N LEU A 315 37.62 -39.49 24.72
CA LEU A 315 38.84 -40.15 25.19
C LEU A 315 39.18 -39.65 26.62
N THR A 316 38.90 -40.48 27.63
CA THR A 316 39.14 -40.12 29.04
C THR A 316 40.60 -40.28 29.47
N GLY A 317 41.43 -40.95 28.66
CA GLY A 317 42.87 -41.11 28.86
C GLY A 317 43.28 -42.11 29.95
N THR A 318 42.32 -42.68 30.70
CA THR A 318 42.55 -43.77 31.65
C THR A 318 42.61 -45.14 30.94
N ARG A 319 43.06 -46.16 31.66
CA ARG A 319 42.86 -47.60 31.33
C ARG A 319 42.31 -48.40 32.52
N LYS A 320 41.61 -47.68 33.40
CA LYS A 320 40.91 -48.20 34.58
C LYS A 320 39.48 -47.68 34.52
N GLN A 321 38.54 -48.53 34.88
CA GLN A 321 37.13 -48.17 34.99
C GLN A 321 36.95 -46.94 35.89
N LEU A 322 36.22 -45.94 35.39
CA LEU A 322 35.78 -44.78 36.16
C LEU A 322 34.59 -45.17 37.06
N THR A 323 34.56 -44.60 38.27
CA THR A 323 33.49 -44.78 39.26
C THR A 323 32.60 -43.55 39.44
N GLU A 324 32.97 -42.44 38.81
CA GLU A 324 32.25 -41.17 38.81
C GLU A 324 31.87 -40.87 37.35
N SER A 325 30.60 -40.54 37.11
CA SER A 325 30.06 -40.31 35.77
C SER A 325 30.39 -38.91 35.24
N THR A 326 30.45 -37.90 36.10
CA THR A 326 30.82 -36.53 35.69
C THR A 326 32.33 -36.43 35.41
N PHE A 327 32.71 -35.97 34.22
CA PHE A 327 34.09 -35.92 33.74
C PHE A 327 34.49 -34.52 33.24
N ASP A 328 35.59 -33.98 33.78
CA ASP A 328 36.19 -32.72 33.32
C ASP A 328 36.98 -32.90 32.01
N ILE A 329 36.60 -32.20 30.95
CA ILE A 329 37.35 -32.13 29.69
C ILE A 329 38.67 -31.37 29.91
N LYS A 330 39.79 -32.07 29.72
CA LYS A 330 41.16 -31.60 29.95
C LYS A 330 42.06 -31.97 28.77
N GLY A 331 42.99 -31.09 28.42
CA GLY A 331 43.91 -31.27 27.29
C GLY A 331 43.30 -30.90 25.93
N LYS A 332 43.95 -31.33 24.84
CA LYS A 332 43.45 -31.16 23.47
C LYS A 332 43.88 -32.32 22.55
N ASP A 333 43.04 -32.64 21.57
CA ASP A 333 43.32 -33.69 20.59
C ASP A 333 44.21 -33.17 19.43
N SER A 334 44.88 -34.07 18.71
CA SER A 334 45.89 -33.71 17.70
C SER A 334 45.33 -33.43 16.30
N GLN A 335 44.12 -33.90 16.02
CA GLN A 335 43.34 -33.57 14.82
C GLN A 335 42.26 -32.55 15.22
N LEU A 336 42.21 -31.40 14.57
CA LEU A 336 41.15 -30.41 14.82
C LEU A 336 39.92 -30.74 13.95
N ALA A 337 38.74 -30.80 14.56
CA ALA A 337 37.49 -30.78 13.82
C ALA A 337 37.28 -29.43 13.11
N LYS A 338 36.25 -29.32 12.26
CA LYS A 338 35.86 -28.06 11.60
C LYS A 338 35.10 -27.10 12.55
N SER A 339 35.62 -26.94 13.75
CA SER A 339 35.01 -26.25 14.87
C SER A 339 35.61 -24.86 15.02
N LYS A 340 35.00 -23.86 14.37
CA LYS A 340 35.45 -22.46 14.39
C LYS A 340 34.57 -21.59 15.29
N GLY A 341 35.17 -20.62 15.97
CA GLY A 341 34.41 -19.61 16.71
C GLY A 341 35.12 -18.27 16.85
N LEU A 342 34.37 -17.24 17.24
CA LEU A 342 34.86 -15.91 17.54
C LEU A 342 35.38 -15.87 18.98
N ARG A 343 36.66 -15.56 19.15
CA ARG A 343 37.28 -15.39 20.47
C ARG A 343 36.63 -14.24 21.25
N VAL A 344 36.02 -14.55 22.38
CA VAL A 344 35.73 -13.58 23.44
C VAL A 344 36.97 -13.46 24.32
N ARG A 345 37.44 -12.23 24.54
CA ARG A 345 38.69 -11.91 25.24
C ARG A 345 38.45 -11.04 26.45
N ASP A 346 39.44 -11.04 27.34
CA ASP A 346 39.55 -10.12 28.47
C ASP A 346 39.91 -8.70 28.03
N GLU A 347 39.83 -7.74 28.95
CA GLU A 347 40.22 -6.35 28.69
C GLU A 347 41.70 -6.20 28.28
N SER A 348 42.59 -7.12 28.72
CA SER A 348 44.00 -7.14 28.29
C SER A 348 44.19 -7.57 26.83
N LYS A 349 43.14 -8.12 26.19
CA LYS A 349 43.12 -8.67 24.81
C LYS A 349 44.04 -9.87 24.59
N LYS A 350 44.62 -10.44 25.65
CA LYS A 350 45.57 -11.56 25.56
C LYS A 350 44.91 -12.90 25.84
N ASN A 351 44.07 -12.95 26.87
CA ASN A 351 43.41 -14.17 27.29
C ASN A 351 42.18 -14.44 26.41
N ILE A 352 41.77 -15.69 26.31
CA ILE A 352 40.52 -16.12 25.67
C ILE A 352 39.63 -16.63 26.79
N LEU A 353 38.45 -16.03 26.94
CA LEU A 353 37.47 -16.37 27.96
C LEU A 353 36.54 -17.49 27.47
N ALA A 354 36.05 -17.35 26.24
CA ALA A 354 35.22 -18.33 25.56
C ALA A 354 35.30 -18.11 24.04
N MET A 355 34.61 -18.96 23.29
CA MET A 355 34.39 -18.86 21.85
C MET A 355 32.88 -18.74 21.59
N LEU A 356 32.47 -17.93 20.60
CA LEU A 356 31.10 -17.90 20.09
C LEU A 356 31.03 -18.67 18.76
N PRO A 357 30.05 -19.58 18.56
CA PRO A 357 29.80 -20.20 17.26
C PRO A 357 29.58 -19.19 16.12
N GLU A 358 29.88 -19.59 14.89
CA GLU A 358 29.32 -18.93 13.70
C GLU A 358 27.78 -18.94 13.77
N GLY A 359 27.14 -17.88 13.27
CA GLY A 359 25.69 -17.68 13.36
C GLY A 359 25.21 -17.00 14.64
N THR A 360 25.99 -17.01 15.74
CA THR A 360 25.61 -16.38 17.01
C THR A 360 25.26 -14.90 16.81
N GLN A 361 24.13 -14.47 17.36
CA GLN A 361 23.66 -13.08 17.35
C GLN A 361 24.03 -12.38 18.67
N ILE A 362 24.59 -11.17 18.62
CA ILE A 362 25.07 -10.40 19.77
C ILE A 362 24.77 -8.89 19.65
N LYS A 363 24.75 -8.16 20.78
CA LYS A 363 24.88 -6.69 20.82
C LYS A 363 26.29 -6.28 21.26
N ILE A 364 26.77 -5.16 20.73
CA ILE A 364 28.12 -4.65 20.97
C ILE A 364 28.19 -3.12 21.10
N THR A 365 29.15 -2.64 21.89
CA THR A 365 29.47 -1.22 22.11
C THR A 365 30.95 -0.90 21.82
N GLY A 366 31.29 0.40 21.77
CA GLY A 366 32.64 0.88 21.48
C GLY A 366 32.87 1.26 20.01
N ASP A 367 34.13 1.31 19.59
CA ASP A 367 34.51 1.85 18.29
C ASP A 367 34.39 0.83 17.14
N LYS A 368 33.25 0.86 16.46
CA LYS A 368 32.81 -0.05 15.37
C LYS A 368 33.55 0.16 14.04
N LYS A 369 34.88 0.22 14.07
CA LYS A 369 35.75 0.34 12.88
C LYS A 369 36.37 -1.01 12.49
N PRO A 370 36.70 -1.24 11.21
CA PRO A 370 37.48 -2.40 10.80
C PRO A 370 38.79 -2.52 11.60
N LYS A 371 39.17 -3.75 11.94
CA LYS A 371 40.36 -4.11 12.74
C LYS A 371 40.38 -3.58 14.17
N THR A 372 39.23 -3.39 14.82
CA THR A 372 39.14 -3.08 16.26
C THR A 372 38.61 -4.24 17.09
N TYR A 373 38.84 -4.14 18.40
CA TYR A 373 38.07 -4.87 19.41
C TYR A 373 36.91 -4.00 19.89
N VAL A 374 35.71 -4.58 19.90
CA VAL A 374 34.47 -3.99 20.41
C VAL A 374 34.02 -4.77 21.66
N GLU A 375 33.22 -4.14 22.50
CA GLU A 375 32.74 -4.71 23.75
C GLU A 375 31.47 -5.52 23.54
N LEU A 376 31.47 -6.78 24.00
CA LEU A 376 30.32 -7.68 23.98
C LEU A 376 29.43 -7.40 25.19
N THR A 377 28.26 -6.80 24.95
CA THR A 377 27.30 -6.46 26.02
C THR A 377 26.27 -7.57 26.25
N GLN A 378 25.78 -8.20 25.19
CA GLN A 378 24.71 -9.20 25.27
C GLN A 378 24.84 -10.26 24.16
N ILE A 379 24.51 -11.51 24.48
CA ILE A 379 24.24 -12.57 23.49
C ILE A 379 22.73 -12.66 23.33
N ILE A 380 22.25 -12.65 22.09
CA ILE A 380 20.83 -12.52 21.71
C ILE A 380 20.24 -13.87 21.31
N GLY A 381 20.96 -14.66 20.50
CA GLY A 381 20.43 -15.93 19.98
C GLY A 381 21.39 -16.68 19.07
N ASN A 382 20.92 -17.78 18.49
CA ASN A 382 21.59 -18.65 17.50
C ASN A 382 22.97 -19.23 17.90
N GLY A 383 23.38 -19.08 19.15
CA GLY A 383 24.60 -19.66 19.69
C GLY A 383 24.76 -19.37 21.17
N GLN A 384 25.59 -20.15 21.84
CA GLN A 384 25.94 -20.00 23.25
C GLN A 384 27.47 -20.03 23.37
N PRO A 385 28.07 -19.33 24.35
CA PRO A 385 29.51 -19.32 24.53
C PRO A 385 29.98 -20.69 25.03
N THR A 386 31.14 -21.14 24.55
CA THR A 386 31.74 -22.44 24.94
C THR A 386 32.02 -22.60 26.44
N ILE A 387 32.09 -21.49 27.18
CA ILE A 387 32.22 -21.42 28.63
C ILE A 387 31.38 -20.21 29.10
N PRO A 388 30.66 -20.28 30.25
CA PRO A 388 30.00 -19.14 30.86
C PRO A 388 30.89 -17.90 30.93
N LEU A 389 30.39 -16.78 30.42
CA LEU A 389 31.15 -15.53 30.36
C LEU A 389 31.17 -14.82 31.73
N PRO A 390 32.31 -14.26 32.16
CA PRO A 390 32.39 -13.50 33.42
C PRO A 390 31.56 -12.21 33.35
N THR A 391 31.23 -11.63 34.49
CA THR A 391 30.53 -10.33 34.57
C THR A 391 31.38 -9.16 34.07
N GLU A 392 32.70 -9.30 34.11
CA GLU A 392 33.72 -8.33 33.67
C GLU A 392 33.64 -7.95 32.17
N LYS A 393 34.44 -6.96 31.77
CA LYS A 393 34.53 -6.45 30.40
C LYS A 393 34.99 -7.53 29.41
N LYS A 394 34.19 -7.77 28.37
CA LYS A 394 34.42 -8.79 27.34
C LYS A 394 34.63 -8.12 25.98
N LEU A 395 35.67 -8.53 25.26
CA LEU A 395 36.02 -7.97 23.96
C LEU A 395 35.93 -9.02 22.84
N VAL A 396 35.35 -8.65 21.70
CA VAL A 396 35.28 -9.47 20.48
C VAL A 396 35.83 -8.69 19.27
N TRP A 397 36.27 -9.39 18.23
CA TRP A 397 36.90 -8.79 17.06
C TRP A 397 35.87 -8.34 16.02
N TYR A 398 35.91 -7.07 15.62
CA TYR A 398 34.85 -6.48 14.79
C TYR A 398 34.82 -7.00 13.35
N ASP A 399 35.97 -7.38 12.75
CA ASP A 399 35.96 -7.86 11.36
C ASP A 399 35.25 -9.22 11.19
N SER A 400 35.02 -9.96 12.29
CA SER A 400 34.33 -11.25 12.32
C SER A 400 32.82 -11.13 12.54
N LEU A 401 32.30 -9.90 12.50
CA LEU A 401 30.89 -9.57 12.70
C LEU A 401 30.27 -8.97 11.44
N GLU A 402 29.02 -9.31 11.22
CA GLU A 402 28.12 -8.75 10.22
C GLU A 402 26.98 -8.03 10.93
N ASN A 403 26.67 -6.78 10.59
CA ASN A 403 25.52 -6.09 11.16
C ASN A 403 24.23 -6.61 10.51
N ILE A 404 23.24 -6.93 11.33
CA ILE A 404 21.94 -7.46 10.94
C ILE A 404 20.83 -6.74 11.72
N ALA A 405 19.60 -6.77 11.22
CA ALA A 405 18.44 -6.29 11.97
C ALA A 405 17.54 -7.44 12.43
N ARG A 406 16.84 -7.25 13.57
CA ARG A 406 15.93 -8.23 14.19
C ARG A 406 14.76 -7.55 14.92
N GLY A 407 13.65 -8.27 15.09
CA GLY A 407 12.54 -7.81 15.94
C GLY A 407 12.97 -7.68 17.41
N LYS A 408 12.42 -6.67 18.12
CA LYS A 408 12.69 -6.40 19.55
C LYS A 408 12.27 -7.57 20.45
N GLU A 409 11.12 -8.17 20.14
CA GLU A 409 10.65 -9.43 20.73
C GLU A 409 9.96 -10.29 19.65
N TYR A 410 9.86 -11.59 19.89
CA TYR A 410 9.27 -12.57 18.97
C TYR A 410 7.98 -13.17 19.53
N ASN A 411 7.06 -13.51 18.63
CA ASN A 411 5.74 -14.10 18.89
C ASN A 411 4.81 -13.27 19.82
N LYS A 412 5.17 -12.00 20.07
CA LYS A 412 4.41 -11.03 20.86
C LYS A 412 4.13 -9.76 20.06
N VAL A 413 3.14 -8.98 20.48
CA VAL A 413 2.95 -7.62 20.01
C VAL A 413 4.02 -6.71 20.63
N VAL A 414 4.72 -5.95 19.78
CA VAL A 414 5.63 -4.88 20.15
C VAL A 414 4.97 -3.57 19.75
N VAL A 415 4.46 -2.82 20.74
CA VAL A 415 4.13 -1.39 20.56
C VAL A 415 5.43 -0.59 20.68
N LEU A 416 5.63 0.38 19.78
CA LEU A 416 6.86 1.15 19.71
C LEU A 416 6.84 2.31 20.70
N ASP A 417 7.83 2.32 21.61
CA ASP A 417 8.02 3.33 22.66
C ASP A 417 8.08 4.77 22.09
N LYS A 418 8.48 4.87 20.82
CA LYS A 418 8.31 6.04 19.94
C LYS A 418 7.95 5.53 18.53
N PRO A 419 6.85 5.97 17.91
CA PRO A 419 6.50 5.59 16.55
C PRO A 419 7.62 5.87 15.53
N PHE A 420 7.75 4.99 14.54
CA PHE A 420 8.83 5.04 13.54
C PHE A 420 8.29 5.60 12.20
N PRO A 421 8.76 6.78 11.74
CA PRO A 421 8.31 7.34 10.46
C PRO A 421 8.62 6.43 9.27
N ILE A 422 7.66 6.26 8.37
CA ILE A 422 7.75 5.39 7.19
C ILE A 422 7.08 6.06 5.98
N ASN A 423 7.68 5.96 4.80
CA ASN A 423 7.17 6.57 3.57
C ASN A 423 6.38 5.55 2.74
N ALA A 424 5.52 6.02 1.84
CA ALA A 424 4.93 5.15 0.82
C ALA A 424 6.05 4.53 -0.05
N GLY A 425 6.09 3.20 -0.11
CA GLY A 425 7.13 2.44 -0.82
C GLY A 425 8.29 1.94 0.06
N ASP A 426 8.35 2.33 1.33
CA ASP A 426 9.30 1.72 2.28
C ASP A 426 8.87 0.29 2.66
N LEU A 427 9.84 -0.55 2.99
CA LEU A 427 9.62 -1.97 3.31
C LEU A 427 8.96 -2.17 4.69
N VAL A 428 7.78 -2.79 4.73
CA VAL A 428 7.16 -3.27 5.98
C VAL A 428 7.50 -4.74 6.28
N GLY A 429 7.80 -5.55 5.26
CA GLY A 429 8.20 -6.95 5.46
C GLY A 429 8.20 -7.76 4.16
N HIS A 430 8.07 -9.08 4.32
CA HIS A 430 7.91 -10.03 3.22
C HIS A 430 6.66 -10.89 3.42
N ILE A 431 6.08 -11.39 2.34
CA ILE A 431 4.90 -12.26 2.40
C ILE A 431 5.29 -13.57 3.09
N GLY A 432 4.60 -13.90 4.19
CA GLY A 432 4.80 -15.11 4.95
C GLY A 432 3.86 -16.24 4.53
N HIS A 433 3.78 -17.26 5.38
CA HIS A 433 2.91 -18.40 5.17
C HIS A 433 1.53 -18.19 5.79
N ASN A 434 0.47 -18.36 5.01
CA ASN A 434 -0.87 -18.60 5.53
C ASN A 434 -1.62 -19.61 4.64
N PRO A 435 -1.82 -20.86 5.07
CA PRO A 435 -2.54 -21.86 4.29
C PRO A 435 -4.06 -21.61 4.36
N ASN A 436 -4.69 -21.50 3.19
CA ASN A 436 -6.09 -21.14 3.03
C ASN A 436 -7.08 -22.30 3.32
N LYS A 437 -6.61 -23.56 3.40
CA LYS A 437 -7.46 -24.76 3.46
C LYS A 437 -6.84 -25.87 4.32
N ILE A 438 -7.69 -26.66 4.98
CA ILE A 438 -7.32 -27.83 5.81
C ILE A 438 -6.59 -28.93 5.02
N ILE A 439 -6.67 -28.92 3.68
CA ILE A 439 -5.96 -29.86 2.81
C ILE A 439 -4.49 -29.50 2.54
N ASP A 440 -4.05 -28.27 2.89
CA ASP A 440 -2.65 -27.85 2.80
C ASP A 440 -1.84 -28.13 4.10
N ILE A 441 -2.51 -28.66 5.13
CA ILE A 441 -1.97 -28.96 6.46
C ILE A 441 -0.99 -30.16 6.41
N ILE A 442 0.05 -30.15 7.25
CA ILE A 442 1.14 -31.13 7.26
C ILE A 442 0.74 -32.40 8.03
N ASP A 443 0.73 -33.56 7.36
CA ASP A 443 0.61 -34.86 8.02
C ASP A 443 1.79 -35.10 8.99
N LYS A 444 1.50 -35.54 10.22
CA LYS A 444 2.54 -35.93 11.18
C LYS A 444 3.19 -37.23 10.74
N LYS A 445 4.53 -37.23 10.67
CA LYS A 445 5.32 -38.46 10.54
C LYS A 445 5.18 -39.28 11.82
N THR A 446 5.07 -40.60 11.70
CA THR A 446 5.21 -41.51 12.85
C THR A 446 6.67 -41.89 13.07
N ASP A 447 6.98 -42.34 14.28
CA ASP A 447 8.20 -43.10 14.56
C ASP A 447 8.10 -44.54 14.00
N LYS A 448 9.05 -45.41 14.39
CA LYS A 448 9.13 -46.82 13.96
C LYS A 448 8.06 -47.70 14.61
N ASP A 449 7.53 -47.26 15.75
CA ASP A 449 6.61 -48.00 16.61
C ASP A 449 5.14 -47.56 16.39
N GLY A 450 4.94 -46.52 15.56
CA GLY A 450 3.64 -46.04 15.09
C GLY A 450 3.15 -44.77 15.81
N ASN A 451 3.89 -44.23 16.77
CA ASN A 451 3.50 -43.01 17.48
C ASN A 451 3.79 -41.77 16.62
N TYR A 452 2.93 -40.75 16.66
CA TYR A 452 3.23 -39.50 15.97
C TYR A 452 4.44 -38.79 16.61
N ILE A 453 5.40 -38.40 15.77
CA ILE A 453 6.56 -37.61 16.20
C ILE A 453 6.07 -36.29 16.78
N ASN A 454 6.63 -35.90 17.93
CA ASN A 454 6.18 -34.72 18.68
C ASN A 454 6.16 -33.46 17.78
N ILE A 455 5.08 -32.70 17.85
CA ILE A 455 4.90 -31.40 17.20
C ILE A 455 5.99 -30.38 17.58
N ASP A 456 6.63 -30.52 18.74
CA ASP A 456 7.77 -29.71 19.18
C ASP A 456 9.13 -30.19 18.62
N THR A 457 9.17 -31.37 17.98
CA THR A 457 10.36 -31.90 17.29
C THR A 457 10.21 -31.96 15.77
N LEU A 458 9.06 -31.54 15.22
CA LEU A 458 9.01 -31.00 13.85
C LEU A 458 9.99 -29.81 13.76
N PRO A 459 10.76 -29.67 12.66
CA PRO A 459 12.06 -29.02 12.72
C PRO A 459 12.00 -27.49 12.89
N LEU A 460 12.04 -27.03 14.14
CA LEU A 460 12.07 -25.62 14.59
C LEU A 460 13.30 -24.81 14.09
N GLY A 461 14.28 -25.45 13.43
CA GLY A 461 15.35 -24.76 12.67
C GLY A 461 15.33 -25.06 11.16
N GLY A 462 14.49 -26.00 10.72
CA GLY A 462 14.35 -26.42 9.32
C GLY A 462 13.27 -25.66 8.55
N GLY A 463 12.32 -25.04 9.25
CA GLY A 463 11.27 -24.23 8.64
C GLY A 463 10.29 -25.05 7.79
N ILE A 464 9.50 -24.36 6.97
CA ILE A 464 8.53 -24.99 6.08
C ILE A 464 9.21 -25.35 4.75
N GLU A 465 9.12 -26.62 4.36
CA GLU A 465 9.61 -27.12 3.06
C GLU A 465 9.06 -26.23 1.91
N LYS A 466 9.90 -25.75 0.96
CA LYS A 466 9.47 -24.79 -0.09
C LYS A 466 8.23 -25.26 -0.88
N SER A 467 8.04 -26.56 -1.04
CA SER A 467 6.87 -27.19 -1.68
C SER A 467 5.55 -27.09 -0.87
N ARG A 468 5.64 -26.90 0.44
CA ARG A 468 4.50 -26.71 1.36
C ARG A 468 4.20 -25.26 1.67
N PHE A 469 5.16 -24.36 1.40
CA PHE A 469 4.90 -22.93 1.51
C PHE A 469 3.70 -22.54 0.64
N ARG A 470 2.84 -21.69 1.21
CA ARG A 470 1.70 -21.03 0.56
C ARG A 470 1.82 -19.54 0.88
N PRO A 471 2.08 -18.67 -0.10
CA PRO A 471 2.09 -17.24 0.14
C PRO A 471 0.67 -16.77 0.46
N GLY A 472 0.54 -16.00 1.54
CA GLY A 472 -0.71 -15.32 1.86
C GLY A 472 -0.39 -14.06 2.64
N LEU A 473 -0.65 -12.91 2.05
CA LEU A 473 -0.60 -11.61 2.71
C LEU A 473 -2.03 -11.08 2.85
N HIS A 474 -2.39 -10.65 4.05
CA HIS A 474 -3.62 -9.89 4.29
C HIS A 474 -3.26 -8.41 4.43
N VAL A 475 -3.94 -7.53 3.67
CA VAL A 475 -3.82 -6.07 3.79
C VAL A 475 -5.17 -5.48 4.12
N GLU A 476 -5.23 -4.72 5.19
CA GLU A 476 -6.42 -4.07 5.71
C GLU A 476 -6.14 -2.56 5.86
N CYS A 477 -7.14 -1.71 5.59
CA CYS A 477 -7.07 -0.27 5.82
C CYS A 477 -8.38 0.19 6.46
N PHE A 478 -8.28 0.93 7.56
CA PHE A 478 -9.43 1.32 8.36
C PHE A 478 -9.23 2.61 9.14
N THR A 479 -10.31 3.17 9.66
CA THR A 479 -10.31 4.34 10.54
C THR A 479 -11.41 4.19 11.62
N CYS A 480 -11.48 5.14 12.56
CA CYS A 480 -12.43 5.11 13.67
C CYS A 480 -13.74 5.85 13.31
N GLU A 481 -14.61 6.13 14.29
CA GLU A 481 -15.96 6.69 14.08
C GLU A 481 -16.01 8.09 13.40
N ASP A 482 -14.88 8.74 13.16
CA ASP A 482 -14.78 10.07 12.57
C ASP A 482 -15.07 10.12 11.06
N LEU A 483 -14.98 8.99 10.34
CA LEU A 483 -15.11 8.93 8.87
C LEU A 483 -16.38 9.60 8.30
N PRO A 484 -17.62 9.40 8.81
CA PRO A 484 -18.81 10.04 8.24
C PRO A 484 -18.79 11.57 8.37
N THR A 485 -18.20 12.08 9.46
CA THR A 485 -18.01 13.51 9.69
C THR A 485 -16.92 14.06 8.78
N PHE A 486 -15.81 13.34 8.62
CA PHE A 486 -14.74 13.69 7.68
C PHE A 486 -15.24 13.75 6.24
N ILE A 487 -15.96 12.73 5.75
CA ILE A 487 -16.55 12.70 4.40
C ILE A 487 -17.43 13.92 4.16
N THR A 488 -18.32 14.23 5.11
CA THR A 488 -19.23 15.39 5.01
C THR A 488 -18.45 16.70 4.90
N GLN A 489 -17.34 16.83 5.63
CA GLN A 489 -16.48 18.00 5.62
C GLN A 489 -15.65 18.11 4.34
N THR A 490 -15.00 17.03 3.89
CA THR A 490 -14.21 17.05 2.65
C THR A 490 -15.09 17.24 1.42
N GLN A 491 -16.32 16.71 1.41
CA GLN A 491 -17.28 16.97 0.32
C GLN A 491 -17.66 18.45 0.21
N ALA A 492 -17.84 19.14 1.34
CA ALA A 492 -18.13 20.57 1.36
C ALA A 492 -16.96 21.38 0.78
N GLU A 493 -15.72 21.12 1.20
CA GLU A 493 -14.54 21.80 0.64
C GLU A 493 -14.25 21.37 -0.81
N ALA A 494 -14.48 20.11 -1.18
CA ALA A 494 -14.28 19.60 -2.53
C ALA A 494 -15.23 20.23 -3.56
N SER A 495 -16.40 20.69 -3.13
CA SER A 495 -17.30 21.48 -3.98
C SER A 495 -16.70 22.82 -4.43
N LYS A 496 -15.72 23.36 -3.69
CA LYS A 496 -14.99 24.60 -4.00
C LYS A 496 -13.77 24.38 -4.90
N VAL A 497 -13.35 23.14 -5.13
CA VAL A 497 -12.21 22.80 -6.00
C VAL A 497 -12.58 23.15 -7.45
N PRO A 498 -11.76 23.94 -8.17
CA PRO A 498 -12.02 24.23 -9.59
C PRO A 498 -12.05 22.95 -10.45
N ASP A 499 -12.88 22.93 -11.49
CA ASP A 499 -12.95 21.78 -12.40
C ASP A 499 -11.66 21.59 -13.24
N GLU A 500 -10.73 22.56 -13.26
CA GLU A 500 -9.35 22.36 -13.76
C GLU A 500 -8.45 21.57 -12.80
N ASP A 501 -8.77 21.53 -11.51
CA ASP A 501 -8.02 20.85 -10.45
C ASP A 501 -8.47 19.38 -10.26
N LYS A 502 -9.65 19.02 -10.80
CA LYS A 502 -10.29 17.71 -10.64
C LYS A 502 -9.80 16.69 -11.69
N THR A 503 -9.20 15.60 -11.21
CA THR A 503 -8.57 14.55 -12.03
C THR A 503 -9.45 13.35 -12.34
N LEU A 504 -10.62 13.22 -11.71
CA LEU A 504 -11.55 12.12 -11.92
C LEU A 504 -12.82 12.59 -12.65
N VAL A 505 -13.52 11.68 -13.32
CA VAL A 505 -14.89 11.86 -13.84
C VAL A 505 -15.83 10.87 -13.17
N GLY A 506 -16.90 11.40 -12.59
CA GLY A 506 -18.03 10.63 -12.09
C GLY A 506 -19.13 10.55 -13.15
N ILE A 507 -19.56 9.33 -13.46
CA ILE A 507 -20.66 9.02 -14.40
C ILE A 507 -21.78 8.39 -13.58
N SER A 508 -22.78 9.19 -13.24
CA SER A 508 -23.94 8.79 -12.45
C SER A 508 -24.92 7.93 -13.23
N LYS A 509 -25.79 7.22 -12.49
CA LYS A 509 -27.04 6.68 -13.04
C LYS A 509 -27.83 7.78 -13.77
N GLY A 510 -28.38 7.46 -14.93
CA GLY A 510 -29.08 8.38 -15.84
C GLY A 510 -28.17 9.02 -16.90
N ALA A 511 -26.83 8.87 -16.80
CA ALA A 511 -25.91 9.38 -17.81
C ALA A 511 -26.11 8.67 -19.15
N LYS A 512 -26.14 9.44 -20.25
CA LYS A 512 -26.33 8.91 -21.61
C LYS A 512 -25.00 8.69 -22.32
N LEU A 513 -24.98 7.67 -23.18
CA LEU A 513 -23.88 7.34 -24.07
C LEU A 513 -24.35 7.36 -25.54
N LEU A 514 -23.63 8.03 -26.43
CA LEU A 514 -23.89 8.04 -27.87
C LEU A 514 -23.14 6.87 -28.52
N ALA A 515 -23.88 5.83 -28.93
CA ALA A 515 -23.32 4.52 -29.29
C ALA A 515 -22.33 4.53 -30.47
N LEU A 516 -22.55 5.41 -31.44
CA LEU A 516 -21.75 5.63 -32.63
C LEU A 516 -21.69 7.14 -32.91
N ALA A 517 -20.61 7.60 -33.52
CA ALA A 517 -20.59 8.92 -34.14
C ALA A 517 -21.48 8.94 -35.40
N SER A 518 -21.81 10.14 -35.87
CA SER A 518 -22.47 10.35 -37.16
C SER A 518 -21.61 9.81 -38.32
N ASP A 519 -22.25 9.35 -39.40
CA ASP A 519 -21.55 8.99 -40.65
C ASP A 519 -20.95 10.24 -41.33
N SER A 520 -19.87 10.06 -42.09
CA SER A 520 -19.22 11.17 -42.82
C SER A 520 -20.11 11.75 -43.91
N ASP A 521 -20.49 13.02 -43.79
CA ASP A 521 -21.35 13.75 -44.75
C ASP A 521 -20.57 14.39 -45.93
N SER A 522 -19.24 14.25 -45.94
CA SER A 522 -18.34 14.89 -46.90
C SER A 522 -17.09 14.03 -47.16
N THR A 523 -16.27 14.50 -48.10
CA THR A 523 -14.85 14.18 -48.15
C THR A 523 -14.02 15.46 -48.10
N VAL A 524 -12.70 15.32 -47.95
CA VAL A 524 -11.77 16.45 -47.96
C VAL A 524 -11.79 17.20 -49.31
N GLY A 525 -12.03 16.52 -50.42
CA GLY A 525 -12.15 17.13 -51.74
C GLY A 525 -10.81 17.61 -52.34
N GLU A 526 -10.86 18.24 -53.52
CA GLU A 526 -9.65 18.79 -54.14
C GLU A 526 -9.23 20.10 -53.46
N CYS A 527 -8.08 20.07 -52.78
CA CYS A 527 -7.45 21.26 -52.22
C CYS A 527 -6.86 22.15 -53.33
N PHE A 528 -6.83 23.46 -53.08
CA PHE A 528 -6.26 24.44 -54.01
C PHE A 528 -4.78 24.12 -54.29
N LYS A 529 -4.36 24.23 -55.56
CA LYS A 529 -3.08 23.68 -56.02
C LYS A 529 -1.87 24.35 -55.34
N GLY A 530 -1.34 23.69 -54.31
CA GLY A 530 -0.19 24.13 -53.52
C GLY A 530 -0.51 24.64 -52.12
N SER A 531 -1.76 24.61 -51.66
CA SER A 531 -2.10 24.89 -50.27
C SER A 531 -1.78 23.70 -49.35
N GLU A 532 -1.46 23.99 -48.10
CA GLU A 532 -1.45 22.99 -47.01
C GLU A 532 -2.86 22.83 -46.41
N ILE A 533 -3.09 21.71 -45.74
CA ILE A 533 -4.29 21.47 -44.92
C ILE A 533 -3.92 21.85 -43.49
N LYS A 534 -4.52 22.90 -42.94
CA LYS A 534 -4.17 23.41 -41.61
C LYS A 534 -4.98 22.70 -40.54
N VAL A 535 -4.35 22.15 -39.51
CA VAL A 535 -5.09 21.60 -38.35
C VAL A 535 -5.47 22.75 -37.41
N LEU A 536 -6.69 22.72 -36.89
CA LEU A 536 -7.24 23.70 -35.94
C LEU A 536 -7.39 23.14 -34.51
N SER A 537 -7.40 21.81 -34.35
CA SER A 537 -7.43 21.15 -33.04
C SER A 537 -6.19 21.48 -32.22
N LYS A 538 -6.38 21.87 -30.96
CA LYS A 538 -5.29 22.18 -30.01
C LYS A 538 -4.57 20.93 -29.50
N GLU A 539 -5.32 19.85 -29.26
CA GLU A 539 -4.77 18.53 -28.99
C GLU A 539 -4.72 17.73 -30.29
N SER A 540 -3.61 17.03 -30.55
CA SER A 540 -3.47 16.11 -31.68
C SER A 540 -3.87 14.67 -31.33
N ASN A 541 -3.68 14.24 -30.09
CA ASN A 541 -3.97 12.87 -29.63
C ASN A 541 -5.46 12.67 -29.27
N ILE A 542 -6.34 12.94 -30.24
CA ILE A 542 -7.81 12.83 -30.15
C ILE A 542 -8.38 12.19 -31.42
N ASN A 543 -9.55 11.55 -31.32
CA ASN A 543 -10.14 10.71 -32.39
C ASN A 543 -10.54 11.49 -33.66
N TRP A 544 -10.80 12.80 -33.55
CA TRP A 544 -11.12 13.64 -34.70
C TRP A 544 -10.36 14.96 -34.65
N LEU A 545 -9.76 15.34 -35.77
CA LEU A 545 -9.05 16.60 -35.94
C LEU A 545 -9.89 17.54 -36.79
N GLN A 546 -10.06 18.77 -36.30
CA GLN A 546 -10.62 19.85 -37.09
C GLN A 546 -9.53 20.37 -38.05
N ILE A 547 -9.87 20.54 -39.31
CA ILE A 547 -8.98 21.02 -40.38
C ILE A 547 -9.60 22.20 -41.14
N GLU A 548 -8.76 23.11 -41.59
CA GLU A 548 -9.04 24.15 -42.55
C GLU A 548 -8.36 23.79 -43.88
N ILE A 549 -9.15 23.61 -44.93
CA ILE A 549 -8.67 23.41 -46.31
C ILE A 549 -8.90 24.67 -47.13
N GLN A 550 -7.96 25.01 -48.00
CA GLN A 550 -8.16 26.04 -49.01
C GLN A 550 -8.74 25.41 -50.29
N ILE A 551 -9.88 25.90 -50.77
CA ILE A 551 -10.56 25.39 -51.98
C ILE A 551 -10.46 26.36 -53.16
N SER A 552 -10.24 27.65 -52.89
CA SER A 552 -9.91 28.63 -53.93
C SER A 552 -8.93 29.69 -53.42
N LYS A 553 -8.48 30.61 -54.29
CA LYS A 553 -7.52 31.68 -53.91
C LYS A 553 -7.97 32.55 -52.73
N SER A 554 -9.25 32.58 -52.40
CA SER A 554 -9.84 33.44 -51.36
C SER A 554 -10.88 32.73 -50.50
N GLU A 555 -10.90 31.40 -50.50
CA GLU A 555 -11.97 30.61 -49.87
C GLU A 555 -11.38 29.38 -49.17
N THR A 556 -11.67 29.26 -47.87
CA THR A 556 -11.37 28.08 -47.06
C THR A 556 -12.66 27.41 -46.59
N LYS A 557 -12.58 26.11 -46.31
CA LYS A 557 -13.65 25.29 -45.72
C LYS A 557 -13.10 24.61 -44.47
N THR A 558 -13.84 24.68 -43.37
CA THR A 558 -13.55 23.87 -42.18
C THR A 558 -14.23 22.50 -42.32
N LEU A 559 -13.52 21.45 -41.92
CA LEU A 559 -13.97 20.05 -41.90
C LEU A 559 -13.44 19.37 -40.63
N TRP A 560 -13.99 18.23 -40.28
CA TRP A 560 -13.38 17.26 -39.37
C TRP A 560 -12.95 16.01 -40.12
N ILE A 561 -11.87 15.37 -39.66
CA ILE A 561 -11.36 14.08 -40.16
C ILE A 561 -11.07 13.14 -38.99
N GLU A 562 -11.19 11.84 -39.18
CA GLU A 562 -10.86 10.82 -38.16
C GLU A 562 -9.34 10.62 -38.06
N HIS A 563 -8.80 10.64 -36.84
CA HIS A 563 -7.37 10.51 -36.60
C HIS A 563 -6.91 9.03 -36.59
N ASN A 564 -6.92 8.42 -37.76
CA ASN A 564 -6.36 7.10 -37.99
C ASN A 564 -4.84 7.15 -38.29
N ASN A 565 -4.22 5.97 -38.37
CA ASN A 565 -2.77 5.82 -38.61
C ASN A 565 -2.27 6.54 -39.87
N GLU A 566 -3.05 6.61 -40.96
CA GLU A 566 -2.64 7.31 -42.19
C GLU A 566 -2.51 8.83 -41.95
N ILE A 567 -3.35 9.39 -41.08
CA ILE A 567 -3.31 10.81 -40.71
C ILE A 567 -2.22 11.05 -39.65
N GLN A 568 -2.04 10.14 -38.70
CA GLN A 568 -0.92 10.14 -37.75
C GLN A 568 0.45 10.16 -38.46
N ASP A 569 0.61 9.37 -39.52
CA ASP A 569 1.82 9.32 -40.37
C ASP A 569 2.00 10.57 -41.26
N LYS A 570 0.91 11.32 -41.54
CA LYS A 570 0.92 12.50 -42.41
C LYS A 570 1.01 13.85 -41.66
N LEU A 571 0.80 13.87 -40.35
CA LEU A 571 0.89 15.07 -39.50
C LEU A 571 2.34 15.58 -39.41
N LYS A 572 2.63 16.68 -40.12
CA LYS A 572 3.95 17.33 -40.10
C LYS A 572 4.09 18.25 -38.90
N GLU A 573 5.33 18.66 -38.61
CA GLU A 573 5.66 19.30 -37.32
C GLU A 573 4.96 20.64 -37.06
N LYS A 574 4.49 21.32 -38.10
CA LYS A 574 3.72 22.57 -37.98
C LYS A 574 2.22 22.35 -37.71
N GLY A 575 1.84 21.15 -37.27
CA GLY A 575 0.45 20.69 -37.15
C GLY A 575 -0.25 20.43 -38.48
N ASN A 576 0.17 21.09 -39.56
CA ASN A 576 -0.45 20.98 -40.87
C ASN A 576 -0.27 19.59 -41.52
N LEU A 577 -1.32 19.17 -42.22
CA LEU A 577 -1.38 18.00 -43.09
C LEU A 577 -1.05 18.38 -44.54
N LYS A 578 -0.52 17.40 -45.27
CA LYS A 578 -0.27 17.51 -46.71
C LYS A 578 -0.49 16.16 -47.38
N ASP A 579 -0.81 16.18 -48.67
CA ASP A 579 -0.88 14.98 -49.51
C ASP A 579 -1.92 13.94 -48.98
N LEU A 580 -3.00 14.47 -48.41
CA LEU A 580 -4.22 13.76 -48.02
C LEU A 580 -5.12 13.54 -49.25
N ALA A 581 -5.85 12.43 -49.32
CA ALA A 581 -6.66 12.11 -50.49
C ALA A 581 -7.94 12.96 -50.54
N SER A 582 -8.34 13.40 -51.74
CA SER A 582 -9.62 14.10 -51.94
C SER A 582 -10.86 13.24 -51.61
N THR A 583 -10.66 11.91 -51.55
CA THR A 583 -11.64 10.91 -51.15
C THR A 583 -11.59 10.55 -49.66
N THR A 584 -10.68 11.13 -48.85
CA THR A 584 -10.65 10.89 -47.40
C THR A 584 -11.98 11.33 -46.77
N PRO A 585 -12.68 10.46 -46.01
CA PRO A 585 -13.93 10.80 -45.34
C PRO A 585 -13.77 12.01 -44.43
N ALA A 586 -14.78 12.89 -44.42
CA ALA A 586 -14.79 14.10 -43.61
C ALA A 586 -16.22 14.47 -43.19
N TRP A 587 -16.33 15.27 -42.12
CA TRP A 587 -17.60 15.75 -41.60
C TRP A 587 -17.66 17.28 -41.63
N SER A 588 -18.80 17.85 -42.02
CA SER A 588 -19.05 19.30 -42.01
C SER A 588 -19.28 19.89 -40.62
N LYS A 589 -19.48 19.02 -39.62
CA LYS A 589 -19.65 19.32 -38.18
C LYS A 589 -18.82 18.34 -37.35
N PHE A 590 -18.69 18.60 -36.05
CA PHE A 590 -18.04 17.64 -35.15
C PHE A 590 -18.84 16.31 -35.12
N PRO A 591 -18.20 15.14 -35.26
CA PRO A 591 -18.94 13.88 -35.50
C PRO A 591 -19.83 13.39 -34.35
N LEU A 592 -19.64 13.92 -33.14
CA LEU A 592 -20.51 13.70 -31.98
C LEU A 592 -21.38 14.95 -31.77
N GLN A 593 -22.67 14.79 -31.48
CA GLN A 593 -23.58 15.92 -31.27
C GLN A 593 -24.34 15.80 -29.94
N GLU A 594 -24.37 16.90 -29.19
CA GLU A 594 -25.05 17.03 -27.88
C GLU A 594 -26.56 16.67 -27.96
N SER A 595 -27.23 17.09 -29.04
CA SER A 595 -28.63 16.74 -29.31
C SER A 595 -28.87 15.25 -29.56
N GLU A 596 -27.88 14.55 -30.14
CA GLU A 596 -27.95 13.11 -30.39
C GLU A 596 -27.68 12.32 -29.11
N LEU A 597 -26.73 12.78 -28.28
CA LEU A 597 -26.51 12.25 -26.94
C LEU A 597 -27.76 12.38 -26.06
N THR A 598 -28.41 13.55 -26.07
CA THR A 598 -29.65 13.82 -25.32
C THR A 598 -30.80 12.88 -25.73
N GLY A 599 -30.87 12.54 -27.03
CA GLY A 599 -31.84 11.60 -27.59
C GLY A 599 -31.44 10.12 -27.53
N SER A 600 -30.27 9.79 -26.97
CA SER A 600 -29.80 8.40 -26.90
C SER A 600 -30.64 7.53 -25.96
N LYS A 601 -30.67 6.23 -26.26
CA LYS A 601 -31.32 5.19 -25.45
C LYS A 601 -30.33 4.31 -24.69
N ASN A 602 -29.02 4.52 -24.88
CA ASN A 602 -27.99 3.88 -24.06
C ASN A 602 -27.80 4.74 -22.81
N GLU A 603 -28.49 4.36 -21.74
CA GLU A 603 -28.49 5.04 -20.44
C GLU A 603 -27.78 4.17 -19.40
N VAL A 604 -26.81 4.74 -18.68
CA VAL A 604 -26.09 4.07 -17.60
C VAL A 604 -27.02 3.95 -16.40
N ASP A 605 -27.32 2.71 -15.98
CA ASP A 605 -28.20 2.48 -14.83
C ASP A 605 -27.41 2.10 -13.56
N MET A 606 -26.33 1.33 -13.71
CA MET A 606 -25.74 0.52 -12.62
C MET A 606 -24.25 0.19 -12.82
N PRO A 607 -23.49 0.13 -11.71
CA PRO A 607 -23.37 1.21 -10.73
C PRO A 607 -22.68 2.44 -11.38
N PRO A 608 -22.65 3.61 -10.73
CA PRO A 608 -21.89 4.76 -11.22
C PRO A 608 -20.42 4.41 -11.52
N LEU A 609 -19.84 5.07 -12.53
CA LEU A 609 -18.43 4.91 -12.85
C LEU A 609 -17.62 6.05 -12.24
N LEU A 610 -16.44 5.74 -11.72
CA LEU A 610 -15.47 6.72 -11.25
C LEU A 610 -14.14 6.44 -11.96
N LEU A 611 -13.82 7.28 -12.95
CA LEU A 611 -12.72 7.08 -13.90
C LEU A 611 -11.66 8.18 -13.72
N ASN A 612 -10.38 7.85 -13.88
CA ASN A 612 -9.30 8.84 -13.90
C ASN A 612 -9.12 9.41 -15.31
N ILE A 613 -9.22 10.73 -15.47
CA ILE A 613 -9.10 11.41 -16.79
C ILE A 613 -7.71 11.16 -17.40
N ASN A 614 -6.70 11.00 -16.56
CA ASN A 614 -5.31 10.82 -16.93
C ASN A 614 -4.91 9.33 -17.03
N ASP A 615 -5.87 8.39 -16.97
CA ASP A 615 -5.57 6.98 -17.19
C ASP A 615 -5.05 6.76 -18.63
N LYS A 616 -3.99 5.98 -18.76
CA LYS A 616 -3.35 5.66 -20.04
C LYS A 616 -4.33 5.06 -21.05
N ASP A 617 -5.29 4.28 -20.58
CA ASP A 617 -6.28 3.62 -21.44
C ASP A 617 -7.35 4.61 -21.95
N LEU A 618 -7.63 5.69 -21.21
CA LEU A 618 -8.54 6.78 -21.61
C LEU A 618 -7.83 7.92 -22.36
N MET A 619 -6.51 7.99 -22.29
CA MET A 619 -5.67 8.92 -23.04
C MET A 619 -5.31 8.42 -24.45
N GLY A 620 -5.84 7.28 -24.90
CA GLY A 620 -5.76 6.87 -26.30
C GLY A 620 -6.62 7.77 -27.20
N ASN A 621 -6.12 8.11 -28.40
CA ASN A 621 -6.87 8.91 -29.36
C ASN A 621 -8.26 8.34 -29.65
N ASP A 622 -8.40 7.02 -29.80
CA ASP A 622 -9.69 6.34 -30.05
C ASP A 622 -10.72 6.46 -28.90
N LYS A 623 -10.31 6.93 -27.71
CA LYS A 623 -11.17 7.15 -26.53
C LYS A 623 -11.49 8.61 -26.24
N ARG A 624 -10.75 9.55 -26.83
CA ARG A 624 -10.74 10.97 -26.45
C ARG A 624 -11.09 11.84 -27.65
N ALA A 625 -12.05 12.75 -27.50
CA ALA A 625 -12.38 13.71 -28.56
C ALA A 625 -12.70 15.09 -27.98
N ILE A 626 -12.48 16.15 -28.77
CA ILE A 626 -12.70 17.53 -28.35
C ILE A 626 -13.44 18.27 -29.48
N ASP A 627 -14.52 18.97 -29.14
CA ASP A 627 -15.35 19.72 -30.10
C ASP A 627 -14.79 21.14 -30.37
N GLU A 628 -15.45 21.91 -31.26
CA GLU A 628 -15.03 23.28 -31.59
C GLU A 628 -15.12 24.29 -30.41
N LYS A 629 -15.79 23.92 -29.32
CA LYS A 629 -15.91 24.74 -28.09
C LYS A 629 -14.77 24.42 -27.10
N GLY A 630 -14.10 23.28 -27.26
CA GLY A 630 -13.14 22.73 -26.29
C GLY A 630 -13.76 21.73 -25.29
N THR A 631 -14.99 21.26 -25.52
CA THR A 631 -15.65 20.28 -24.63
C THR A 631 -14.95 18.92 -24.75
N LEU A 632 -14.56 18.32 -23.62
CA LEU A 632 -13.93 17.00 -23.61
C LEU A 632 -14.98 15.88 -23.64
N TRP A 633 -14.95 15.11 -24.73
CA TRP A 633 -15.72 13.88 -24.93
C TRP A 633 -14.84 12.65 -24.62
N LEU A 634 -15.43 11.68 -23.92
CA LEU A 634 -14.81 10.42 -23.51
C LEU A 634 -15.67 9.23 -23.98
N LYS A 635 -15.00 8.19 -24.47
CA LYS A 635 -15.61 6.94 -24.92
C LYS A 635 -15.62 5.91 -23.80
N ILE A 636 -16.81 5.56 -23.34
CA ILE A 636 -17.01 4.58 -22.28
C ILE A 636 -17.21 3.22 -22.93
N GLU A 637 -16.25 2.30 -22.79
CA GLU A 637 -16.33 0.96 -23.41
C GLU A 637 -17.08 -0.07 -22.52
N TYR A 638 -17.21 0.20 -21.22
CA TYR A 638 -17.82 -0.71 -20.24
C TYR A 638 -18.73 0.03 -19.23
N ALA A 639 -20.02 0.14 -19.55
CA ALA A 639 -21.08 0.53 -18.61
C ALA A 639 -22.24 -0.48 -18.69
N LEU A 640 -23.23 -0.42 -17.79
CA LEU A 640 -24.41 -1.32 -17.82
C LEU A 640 -25.73 -0.55 -17.94
N ASP A 641 -26.64 -1.05 -18.77
CA ASP A 641 -28.03 -0.57 -18.84
C ASP A 641 -28.89 -1.11 -17.69
N SER A 642 -30.17 -0.69 -17.65
CA SER A 642 -31.14 -1.11 -16.63
C SER A 642 -31.53 -2.60 -16.65
N LYS A 643 -31.08 -3.36 -17.65
CA LYS A 643 -31.22 -4.83 -17.74
C LYS A 643 -29.92 -5.55 -17.40
N ASN A 644 -28.89 -4.81 -17.00
CA ASN A 644 -27.51 -5.25 -16.79
C ASN A 644 -26.81 -5.72 -18.09
N ILE A 645 -27.19 -5.16 -19.25
CA ILE A 645 -26.52 -5.42 -20.54
C ILE A 645 -25.34 -4.45 -20.67
N PRO A 646 -24.13 -4.93 -21.05
CA PRO A 646 -23.01 -4.05 -21.37
C PRO A 646 -23.35 -3.08 -22.52
N ILE A 647 -23.27 -1.78 -22.22
CA ILE A 647 -23.41 -0.69 -23.17
C ILE A 647 -22.11 0.10 -23.27
N LYS A 648 -21.92 0.71 -24.44
CA LYS A 648 -20.80 1.59 -24.73
C LYS A 648 -21.18 2.75 -25.62
N GLY A 649 -20.35 3.77 -25.64
CA GLY A 649 -20.52 4.96 -26.47
C GLY A 649 -19.79 6.19 -25.91
N TRP A 650 -19.93 7.30 -26.60
CA TRP A 650 -19.34 8.58 -26.24
C TRP A 650 -20.23 9.39 -25.30
N THR A 651 -19.62 10.13 -24.38
CA THR A 651 -20.31 11.12 -23.53
C THR A 651 -19.37 12.29 -23.26
N PHE A 652 -19.82 13.39 -22.66
CA PHE A 652 -18.97 14.56 -22.42
C PHE A 652 -19.06 15.12 -21.01
N ILE A 653 -17.96 15.74 -20.56
CA ILE A 653 -17.89 16.40 -19.25
C ILE A 653 -18.83 17.61 -19.24
N GLY A 654 -19.86 17.55 -18.38
CA GLY A 654 -20.92 18.56 -18.29
C GLY A 654 -22.26 18.10 -18.87
N SER A 655 -22.34 16.91 -19.49
CA SER A 655 -23.63 16.33 -19.88
C SER A 655 -24.42 15.82 -18.66
N GLU A 656 -25.72 15.57 -18.84
CA GLU A 656 -26.59 15.00 -17.80
C GLU A 656 -25.94 13.74 -17.17
N GLY A 657 -25.70 13.79 -15.85
CA GLY A 657 -25.07 12.70 -15.10
C GLY A 657 -23.54 12.59 -15.19
N VAL A 658 -22.83 13.43 -15.95
CA VAL A 658 -21.36 13.33 -16.15
C VAL A 658 -20.65 14.61 -15.70
N LYS A 659 -19.87 14.52 -14.62
CA LYS A 659 -19.10 15.65 -14.07
C LYS A 659 -17.67 15.27 -13.71
N LYS A 660 -16.78 16.26 -13.62
CA LYS A 660 -15.50 16.07 -12.92
C LYS A 660 -15.70 16.00 -11.41
N VAL A 661 -14.88 15.19 -10.75
CA VAL A 661 -14.86 15.00 -9.29
C VAL A 661 -13.42 14.85 -8.80
N SER A 662 -13.21 14.93 -7.49
CA SER A 662 -11.96 14.54 -6.83
C SER A 662 -12.22 13.41 -5.83
N GLY A 663 -11.18 12.71 -5.36
CA GLY A 663 -11.32 11.70 -4.29
C GLY A 663 -12.03 12.25 -3.04
N TRP A 664 -11.79 13.53 -2.73
CA TRP A 664 -12.44 14.26 -1.63
C TRP A 664 -13.95 14.47 -1.77
N GLU A 665 -14.51 14.33 -2.98
CA GLU A 665 -15.98 14.29 -3.17
C GLU A 665 -16.59 12.94 -2.77
N TRP A 666 -15.79 11.89 -2.53
CA TRP A 666 -16.23 10.53 -2.19
C TRP A 666 -17.36 10.03 -3.12
N PHE A 667 -17.19 10.26 -4.43
CA PHE A 667 -18.21 9.98 -5.43
C PHE A 667 -18.59 8.49 -5.46
N ASP A 668 -19.88 8.20 -5.23
CA ASP A 668 -20.44 6.84 -5.17
C ASP A 668 -19.76 5.92 -4.12
N PHE A 669 -19.21 6.51 -3.05
CA PHE A 669 -18.81 5.75 -1.86
C PHE A 669 -19.99 5.47 -0.95
N LYS A 670 -20.19 4.19 -0.59
CA LYS A 670 -21.37 3.74 0.13
C LYS A 670 -21.02 3.33 1.55
N GLN A 671 -21.41 4.18 2.50
CA GLN A 671 -21.36 3.88 3.92
C GLN A 671 -22.41 2.82 4.30
N ILE A 672 -21.94 1.71 4.90
CA ILE A 672 -22.73 0.59 5.41
C ILE A 672 -22.33 0.40 6.86
N ARG A 673 -23.27 0.45 7.81
CA ARG A 673 -23.02 -0.05 9.18
C ARG A 673 -23.58 -1.47 9.31
N GLU A 674 -22.72 -2.42 9.65
CA GLU A 674 -23.13 -3.79 9.91
C GLU A 674 -23.87 -3.85 11.27
N THR A 675 -24.90 -4.70 11.34
CA THR A 675 -25.87 -4.79 12.45
C THR A 675 -26.23 -6.25 12.77
N GLY A 676 -25.52 -7.22 12.18
CA GLY A 676 -25.56 -8.62 12.57
C GLY A 676 -24.53 -8.94 13.63
N SER A 677 -24.94 -9.72 14.63
CA SER A 677 -23.98 -10.48 15.44
C SER A 677 -23.18 -11.45 14.57
N LEU A 678 -22.00 -11.87 15.04
CA LEU A 678 -21.12 -12.83 14.34
C LEU A 678 -21.88 -14.07 13.82
N LYS A 679 -22.79 -14.60 14.64
CA LYS A 679 -23.68 -15.72 14.31
C LYS A 679 -24.69 -15.40 13.22
N GLU A 680 -25.39 -14.26 13.32
CA GLU A 680 -26.33 -13.86 12.27
C GLU A 680 -25.60 -13.67 10.94
N PHE A 681 -24.43 -13.02 10.96
CA PHE A 681 -23.63 -12.80 9.76
C PHE A 681 -23.20 -14.12 9.13
N TYR A 682 -22.66 -15.06 9.94
CA TYR A 682 -22.31 -16.40 9.50
C TYR A 682 -23.49 -17.14 8.85
N LEU A 683 -24.68 -17.11 9.46
CA LEU A 683 -25.90 -17.71 8.91
C LEU A 683 -26.33 -17.04 7.60
N ASN A 684 -26.21 -15.72 7.51
CA ASN A 684 -26.51 -14.94 6.32
C ASN A 684 -25.56 -15.31 5.16
N ALA A 685 -24.25 -15.37 5.42
CA ALA A 685 -23.25 -15.72 4.41
C ALA A 685 -23.31 -17.22 4.03
N LYS A 686 -23.63 -18.12 4.97
CA LYS A 686 -23.93 -19.55 4.71
C LYS A 686 -25.13 -19.73 3.77
N LYS A 687 -26.19 -18.93 3.96
CA LYS A 687 -27.35 -18.89 3.06
C LYS A 687 -27.00 -18.25 1.70
N ALA A 688 -26.25 -17.15 1.70
CA ALA A 688 -25.82 -16.46 0.49
C ALA A 688 -24.88 -17.29 -0.40
N ALA A 689 -24.03 -18.14 0.16
CA ALA A 689 -23.20 -19.09 -0.58
C ALA A 689 -24.00 -20.19 -1.29
N THR A 690 -25.26 -20.43 -0.88
CA THR A 690 -26.20 -21.38 -1.51
C THR A 690 -27.37 -20.67 -2.22
N ARG A 691 -27.20 -19.38 -2.55
CA ARG A 691 -28.25 -18.55 -3.16
C ARG A 691 -28.60 -19.02 -4.57
N ASN A 692 -29.90 -19.09 -4.84
CA ASN A 692 -30.51 -19.55 -6.08
C ASN A 692 -31.93 -18.97 -6.22
N LYS A 693 -32.68 -19.40 -7.23
CA LYS A 693 -34.05 -18.92 -7.53
C LYS A 693 -35.05 -19.02 -6.36
N ASP A 694 -34.92 -20.03 -5.50
CA ASP A 694 -35.92 -20.35 -4.47
C ASP A 694 -35.66 -19.59 -3.15
N ASN A 695 -34.51 -18.92 -3.02
CA ASN A 695 -34.13 -18.09 -1.87
C ASN A 695 -33.55 -16.71 -2.30
N ALA A 696 -33.97 -16.23 -3.47
CA ALA A 696 -33.35 -15.10 -4.17
C ALA A 696 -33.47 -13.72 -3.49
N SER A 697 -34.50 -13.47 -2.65
CA SER A 697 -34.75 -12.14 -2.06
C SER A 697 -33.55 -11.63 -1.26
N LEU A 698 -33.20 -10.37 -1.48
CA LEU A 698 -32.11 -9.68 -0.78
C LEU A 698 -32.56 -8.97 0.51
N GLU A 699 -33.85 -8.89 0.78
CA GLU A 699 -34.40 -8.15 1.92
C GLU A 699 -33.98 -8.74 3.27
N HIS A 700 -33.75 -10.05 3.29
CA HIS A 700 -33.46 -10.83 4.50
C HIS A 700 -31.96 -10.87 4.83
N TYR A 701 -31.09 -10.28 3.99
CA TYR A 701 -29.66 -10.25 4.25
C TYR A 701 -29.25 -9.02 5.07
N LYS A 702 -28.33 -9.23 6.02
CA LYS A 702 -27.64 -8.17 6.76
C LYS A 702 -26.91 -7.19 5.81
N PRO A 703 -26.75 -5.90 6.17
CA PRO A 703 -26.42 -4.82 5.23
C PRO A 703 -25.23 -5.07 4.31
N THR A 704 -24.13 -5.59 4.84
CA THR A 704 -22.89 -5.79 4.08
C THR A 704 -23.04 -6.88 3.01
N ILE A 705 -23.63 -8.02 3.38
CA ILE A 705 -23.92 -9.14 2.46
C ILE A 705 -24.98 -8.71 1.43
N LYS A 706 -26.00 -7.97 1.86
CA LYS A 706 -27.06 -7.44 0.99
C LYS A 706 -26.49 -6.57 -0.12
N GLU A 707 -25.59 -5.64 0.19
CA GLU A 707 -24.99 -4.78 -0.82
C GLU A 707 -24.04 -5.53 -1.74
N THR A 708 -23.19 -6.40 -1.17
CA THR A 708 -22.26 -7.26 -1.94
C THR A 708 -23.02 -8.09 -2.98
N LEU A 709 -24.12 -8.73 -2.57
CA LEU A 709 -24.99 -9.47 -3.50
C LEU A 709 -25.73 -8.56 -4.49
N THR A 710 -26.10 -7.33 -4.09
CA THR A 710 -26.76 -6.36 -4.99
C THR A 710 -25.84 -5.94 -6.13
N ILE A 711 -24.54 -5.77 -5.87
CA ILE A 711 -23.51 -5.50 -6.90
C ILE A 711 -23.24 -6.77 -7.72
N LEU A 712 -23.03 -7.92 -7.07
CA LEU A 712 -22.72 -9.16 -7.78
C LEU A 712 -23.87 -9.65 -8.70
N ASP A 713 -25.14 -9.41 -8.37
CA ASP A 713 -26.29 -9.73 -9.23
C ASP A 713 -26.25 -8.97 -10.57
N LYS A 714 -25.61 -7.79 -10.62
CA LYS A 714 -25.41 -7.01 -11.85
C LYS A 714 -24.50 -7.69 -12.87
N GLN A 715 -23.83 -8.79 -12.50
CA GLN A 715 -23.05 -9.59 -13.44
C GLN A 715 -23.92 -10.39 -14.43
N TYR A 716 -25.23 -10.54 -14.16
CA TYR A 716 -26.19 -11.29 -14.96
C TYR A 716 -27.31 -10.38 -15.50
N ILE A 717 -27.80 -10.68 -16.70
CA ILE A 717 -28.97 -9.99 -17.28
C ILE A 717 -30.19 -10.20 -16.36
N GLN A 718 -30.96 -9.13 -16.12
CA GLN A 718 -32.05 -9.06 -15.14
C GLN A 718 -33.06 -10.22 -15.20
N ASN A 719 -33.37 -10.73 -16.41
CA ASN A 719 -34.35 -11.80 -16.63
C ASN A 719 -33.73 -13.21 -16.79
N SER A 720 -32.47 -13.40 -16.41
CA SER A 720 -31.71 -14.64 -16.68
C SER A 720 -32.03 -15.83 -15.77
N ASN A 721 -32.84 -15.63 -14.72
CA ASN A 721 -33.05 -16.58 -13.61
C ASN A 721 -31.77 -17.01 -12.87
N LYS A 722 -30.64 -16.33 -13.11
CA LYS A 722 -29.39 -16.48 -12.34
C LYS A 722 -29.33 -15.44 -11.24
N TYR A 723 -28.76 -15.85 -10.11
CA TYR A 723 -28.58 -15.03 -8.93
C TYR A 723 -27.16 -15.26 -8.42
N ALA A 724 -26.48 -14.20 -8.01
CA ALA A 724 -25.15 -14.31 -7.45
C ALA A 724 -25.19 -15.00 -6.08
N ALA A 725 -24.16 -15.78 -5.81
CA ALA A 725 -23.87 -16.37 -4.51
C ALA A 725 -22.52 -15.85 -4.00
N LEU A 726 -22.27 -15.95 -2.70
CA LEU A 726 -20.94 -15.67 -2.14
C LEU A 726 -20.02 -16.88 -2.37
N THR A 727 -19.54 -17.01 -3.61
CA THR A 727 -18.61 -18.05 -4.06
C THR A 727 -17.55 -17.47 -4.98
N GLN A 728 -16.33 -18.06 -4.97
CA GLN A 728 -15.20 -17.57 -5.77
C GLN A 728 -15.55 -17.38 -7.26
N ASP A 729 -16.36 -18.28 -7.84
CA ASP A 729 -16.78 -18.21 -9.24
C ASP A 729 -17.65 -16.98 -9.55
N CYS A 730 -18.44 -16.48 -8.58
CA CYS A 730 -19.24 -15.26 -8.76
C CYS A 730 -18.39 -13.99 -8.70
N PHE A 731 -17.27 -14.00 -7.97
CA PHE A 731 -16.29 -12.89 -7.97
C PHE A 731 -15.42 -12.94 -9.23
N LYS A 732 -14.90 -14.12 -9.61
CA LYS A 732 -14.23 -14.35 -10.91
C LYS A 732 -15.11 -13.92 -12.09
N GLY A 733 -16.42 -14.16 -12.01
CA GLY A 733 -17.43 -13.73 -12.99
C GLY A 733 -17.62 -12.21 -13.14
N ILE A 734 -16.93 -11.39 -12.35
CA ILE A 734 -16.87 -9.93 -12.50
C ILE A 734 -15.48 -9.34 -12.71
N ALA A 735 -14.40 -10.13 -12.77
CA ALA A 735 -13.02 -9.59 -12.87
C ALA A 735 -12.87 -8.54 -13.99
N GLU A 736 -13.22 -8.91 -15.23
CA GLU A 736 -13.19 -8.04 -16.42
C GLU A 736 -14.35 -7.01 -16.48
N LYS A 737 -15.11 -6.83 -15.39
CA LYS A 737 -16.27 -5.92 -15.31
C LYS A 737 -15.96 -4.77 -14.36
N THR A 738 -15.08 -3.88 -14.79
CA THR A 738 -14.61 -2.67 -14.06
C THR A 738 -15.70 -1.88 -13.30
N PRO A 739 -16.94 -1.69 -13.81
CA PRO A 739 -18.00 -1.05 -13.04
C PRO A 739 -18.31 -1.76 -11.71
N LEU A 740 -18.30 -3.10 -11.71
CA LEU A 740 -18.68 -3.92 -10.56
C LEU A 740 -17.52 -4.07 -9.57
N THR A 741 -16.29 -4.25 -10.07
CA THR A 741 -15.11 -4.40 -9.21
C THR A 741 -14.76 -3.09 -8.51
N THR A 742 -14.82 -1.95 -9.21
CA THR A 742 -14.62 -0.63 -8.58
C THR A 742 -15.75 -0.25 -7.63
N ALA A 743 -17.01 -0.66 -7.89
CA ALA A 743 -18.11 -0.42 -6.96
C ALA A 743 -17.98 -1.23 -5.65
N LEU A 744 -17.48 -2.47 -5.70
CA LEU A 744 -17.05 -3.17 -4.47
C LEU A 744 -15.95 -2.37 -3.76
N GLY A 745 -14.95 -1.86 -4.50
CA GLY A 745 -13.89 -1.00 -3.96
C GLY A 745 -14.34 0.32 -3.31
N ARG A 746 -15.59 0.75 -3.54
CA ARG A 746 -16.19 1.96 -2.94
C ARG A 746 -17.14 1.68 -1.77
N LEU A 747 -17.24 0.44 -1.31
CA LEU A 747 -17.94 0.12 -0.07
C LEU A 747 -17.11 0.55 1.15
N LEU A 748 -17.74 1.33 2.04
CA LEU A 748 -17.19 1.71 3.35
C LEU A 748 -18.00 0.97 4.40
N VAL A 749 -17.42 -0.07 4.99
CA VAL A 749 -18.12 -0.98 5.91
C VAL A 749 -17.71 -0.66 7.33
N HIS A 750 -18.66 -0.32 8.19
CA HIS A 750 -18.48 -0.26 9.63
C HIS A 750 -18.80 -1.61 10.27
N TYR A 751 -17.89 -2.12 11.08
CA TYR A 751 -17.88 -3.48 11.64
C TYR A 751 -16.98 -3.57 12.88
N LYS A 752 -17.05 -4.70 13.58
CA LYS A 752 -16.11 -5.09 14.64
C LYS A 752 -14.95 -5.87 14.00
N SER A 753 -13.71 -5.40 14.18
CA SER A 753 -12.52 -5.97 13.53
C SER A 753 -12.28 -7.43 13.89
N GLU A 754 -11.86 -8.25 12.91
CA GLU A 754 -11.57 -9.69 13.12
C GLU A 754 -10.29 -9.94 13.96
N TRP A 755 -9.59 -8.88 14.36
CA TRP A 755 -8.39 -8.91 15.22
C TRP A 755 -8.63 -8.47 16.67
N TYR A 756 -9.86 -8.08 17.00
CA TYR A 756 -10.33 -7.74 18.34
C TYR A 756 -11.32 -8.80 18.85
N GLU A 757 -11.25 -9.11 20.14
CA GLU A 757 -12.25 -9.96 20.78
C GLU A 757 -12.31 -9.66 22.28
N GLU A 758 -13.52 -9.65 22.85
CA GLU A 758 -13.75 -9.40 24.27
C GLU A 758 -13.92 -10.74 24.99
N LEU A 759 -13.18 -10.96 26.07
CA LEU A 759 -13.26 -12.18 26.89
C LEU A 759 -14.28 -12.04 28.01
N ASP A 760 -15.00 -13.12 28.33
CA ASP A 760 -15.85 -13.18 29.52
C ASP A 760 -15.05 -13.46 30.82
N ALA A 761 -15.76 -13.45 31.96
CA ALA A 761 -15.15 -13.65 33.28
C ALA A 761 -14.50 -15.04 33.46
N GLU A 762 -14.88 -16.00 32.63
CA GLU A 762 -14.33 -17.35 32.57
C GLU A 762 -13.18 -17.48 31.55
N GLY A 763 -12.81 -16.39 30.86
CA GLY A 763 -11.76 -16.36 29.84
C GLY A 763 -12.17 -16.97 28.50
N LYS A 764 -13.48 -17.14 28.25
CA LYS A 764 -14.05 -17.63 26.99
C LYS A 764 -14.47 -16.45 26.10
N ARG A 765 -15.13 -16.80 25.00
CA ARG A 765 -15.24 -16.03 23.76
C ARG A 765 -16.70 -15.89 23.32
N PRO A 766 -17.52 -15.01 23.93
CA PRO A 766 -18.99 -15.06 23.80
C PRO A 766 -19.51 -15.08 22.36
N GLU A 767 -18.88 -14.36 21.43
CA GLU A 767 -19.30 -14.34 20.02
C GLU A 767 -18.95 -15.63 19.24
N TRP A 768 -17.79 -16.25 19.52
CA TRP A 768 -17.40 -17.52 18.91
C TRP A 768 -18.09 -18.72 19.59
N GLU A 769 -18.31 -18.68 20.90
CA GLU A 769 -19.11 -19.69 21.60
C GLU A 769 -20.56 -19.68 21.11
N ALA A 770 -21.11 -18.51 20.73
CA ALA A 770 -22.43 -18.41 20.10
C ALA A 770 -22.52 -19.10 18.72
N LEU A 771 -21.38 -19.36 18.04
CA LEU A 771 -21.30 -20.15 16.81
C LEU A 771 -21.27 -21.66 17.06
N ASN A 772 -21.01 -22.15 18.30
CA ASN A 772 -20.97 -23.59 18.60
C ASN A 772 -22.24 -24.32 18.10
N SER A 773 -23.43 -23.68 18.20
CA SER A 773 -24.68 -24.27 17.71
C SER A 773 -24.74 -24.57 16.21
N GLU A 774 -23.91 -23.89 15.42
CA GLU A 774 -23.79 -24.07 13.97
C GLU A 774 -22.59 -24.93 13.57
N MET A 775 -21.65 -25.14 14.49
CA MET A 775 -20.36 -25.80 14.26
C MET A 775 -20.29 -27.17 14.95
N THR A 776 -20.56 -27.26 16.24
CA THR A 776 -20.26 -28.45 17.08
C THR A 776 -21.41 -28.98 17.92
N ASP A 777 -22.43 -28.19 18.31
CA ASP A 777 -23.51 -28.67 19.20
C ASP A 777 -24.16 -29.98 18.70
N ASP A 778 -24.33 -30.15 17.38
CA ASP A 778 -24.89 -31.40 16.83
C ASP A 778 -23.99 -32.62 17.05
N ALA A 779 -22.67 -32.43 16.97
CA ALA A 779 -21.71 -33.46 17.31
C ALA A 779 -21.70 -33.71 18.82
N GLU A 780 -21.61 -32.66 19.64
CA GLU A 780 -21.50 -32.76 21.10
C GLU A 780 -22.76 -33.33 21.77
N ASN A 781 -23.95 -32.99 21.26
CA ASN A 781 -25.21 -33.54 21.74
C ASN A 781 -25.37 -35.02 21.33
N TYR A 782 -25.05 -35.36 20.08
CA TYR A 782 -25.06 -36.75 19.62
C TYR A 782 -24.06 -37.61 20.40
N LEU A 783 -22.80 -37.16 20.50
CA LEU A 783 -21.73 -37.86 21.20
C LEU A 783 -22.03 -38.02 22.70
N GLY A 784 -22.51 -36.97 23.37
CA GLY A 784 -22.83 -37.01 24.79
C GLY A 784 -23.97 -37.97 25.13
N TYR A 785 -24.96 -38.13 24.24
CA TYR A 785 -25.97 -39.18 24.42
C TYR A 785 -25.42 -40.59 24.13
N ILE A 786 -24.70 -40.78 23.02
CA ILE A 786 -24.22 -42.10 22.60
C ILE A 786 -23.15 -42.66 23.55
N LYS A 787 -22.27 -41.81 24.11
CA LYS A 787 -21.18 -42.20 25.01
C LYS A 787 -21.57 -42.14 26.50
N ASP A 788 -22.01 -40.97 26.95
CA ASP A 788 -22.16 -40.67 28.38
C ASP A 788 -23.61 -40.92 28.85
N GLY A 789 -24.54 -41.07 27.89
CA GLY A 789 -25.93 -41.41 28.13
C GLY A 789 -26.85 -40.23 28.41
N ASP A 790 -26.41 -39.00 28.15
CA ASP A 790 -27.09 -37.74 28.49
C ASP A 790 -28.41 -37.57 27.70
N GLU A 791 -29.54 -37.79 28.38
CA GLU A 791 -30.87 -37.68 27.79
C GLU A 791 -31.28 -36.24 27.44
N ALA A 792 -30.72 -35.22 28.11
CA ALA A 792 -30.99 -33.82 27.76
C ALA A 792 -30.31 -33.48 26.42
N LYS A 793 -29.08 -33.96 26.22
CA LYS A 793 -28.38 -33.88 24.93
C LYS A 793 -29.09 -34.65 23.80
N ARG A 794 -29.62 -35.85 24.09
CA ARG A 794 -30.47 -36.60 23.13
C ARG A 794 -31.62 -35.73 22.65
N ASP A 795 -32.40 -35.19 23.59
CA ASP A 795 -33.62 -34.48 23.26
C ASP A 795 -33.34 -33.09 22.64
N ALA A 796 -32.21 -32.47 22.98
CA ALA A 796 -31.69 -31.29 22.28
C ALA A 796 -31.33 -31.58 20.80
N TYR A 797 -30.59 -32.67 20.51
CA TYR A 797 -30.29 -33.09 19.13
C TYR A 797 -31.57 -33.43 18.36
N VAL A 798 -32.49 -34.19 18.96
CA VAL A 798 -33.77 -34.58 18.35
C VAL A 798 -34.64 -33.35 18.04
N SER A 799 -34.63 -32.31 18.89
CA SER A 799 -35.49 -31.13 18.71
C SER A 799 -35.28 -30.35 17.40
N LYS A 800 -34.15 -30.54 16.71
CA LYS A 800 -33.81 -29.87 15.44
C LYS A 800 -34.48 -30.49 14.20
N PHE A 801 -35.12 -31.65 14.34
CA PHE A 801 -35.80 -32.36 13.24
C PHE A 801 -37.31 -32.13 13.28
N ASP A 802 -38.00 -32.36 12.16
CA ASP A 802 -39.46 -32.20 12.07
C ASP A 802 -40.19 -33.12 13.07
N ALA A 803 -41.26 -32.61 13.70
CA ALA A 803 -41.97 -33.31 14.78
C ALA A 803 -42.53 -34.70 14.38
N SER A 804 -42.71 -34.97 13.09
CA SER A 804 -43.07 -36.28 12.54
C SER A 804 -41.91 -37.30 12.51
N GLU A 805 -40.66 -36.83 12.53
CA GLU A 805 -39.45 -37.66 12.46
C GLU A 805 -38.80 -37.87 13.84
N GLN A 806 -39.00 -36.92 14.77
CA GLN A 806 -38.34 -36.88 16.09
C GLN A 806 -38.37 -38.22 16.85
N GLU A 807 -39.53 -38.88 16.92
CA GLU A 807 -39.68 -40.17 17.62
C GLU A 807 -38.90 -41.31 16.93
N SER A 808 -38.85 -41.33 15.59
CA SER A 808 -38.08 -42.32 14.85
C SER A 808 -36.58 -42.12 15.03
N ILE A 809 -36.13 -40.85 15.04
CA ILE A 809 -34.74 -40.48 15.29
C ILE A 809 -34.35 -40.83 16.73
N LYS A 810 -35.21 -40.55 17.71
CA LYS A 810 -35.03 -40.90 19.13
C LYS A 810 -34.84 -42.41 19.33
N GLN A 811 -35.71 -43.23 18.74
CA GLN A 811 -35.60 -44.69 18.77
C GLN A 811 -34.31 -45.19 18.08
N GLY A 812 -33.90 -44.55 16.98
CA GLY A 812 -32.64 -44.83 16.29
C GLY A 812 -31.40 -44.52 17.14
N LEU A 813 -31.39 -43.38 17.84
CA LEU A 813 -30.34 -42.99 18.79
C LEU A 813 -30.26 -43.98 19.95
N GLU A 814 -31.40 -44.34 20.54
CA GLU A 814 -31.48 -45.33 21.61
C GLU A 814 -30.94 -46.70 21.19
N GLN A 815 -31.14 -47.10 19.93
CA GLN A 815 -30.54 -48.32 19.40
C GLN A 815 -29.03 -48.18 19.19
N GLN A 816 -28.57 -47.08 18.60
CA GLN A 816 -27.14 -46.81 18.42
C GLN A 816 -26.38 -46.79 19.76
N ARG A 817 -26.96 -46.17 20.80
CA ARG A 817 -26.41 -46.20 22.16
C ARG A 817 -26.30 -47.63 22.70
N ARG A 818 -27.37 -48.43 22.61
CA ARG A 818 -27.34 -49.85 23.04
C ARG A 818 -26.28 -50.67 22.30
N ASP A 819 -25.98 -50.35 21.05
CA ASP A 819 -24.96 -51.06 20.27
C ASP A 819 -23.54 -50.54 20.54
N TYR A 820 -23.37 -49.29 20.99
CA TYR A 820 -22.12 -48.74 21.55
C TYR A 820 -21.81 -49.32 22.94
N GLU A 821 -22.80 -49.39 23.84
CA GLU A 821 -22.71 -50.03 25.17
C GLU A 821 -22.34 -51.54 25.09
N ARG A 822 -22.43 -52.14 23.89
CA ARG A 822 -22.04 -53.52 23.57
C ARG A 822 -20.66 -53.66 22.93
N PHE A 823 -19.88 -52.58 22.77
CA PHE A 823 -18.51 -52.70 22.25
C PHE A 823 -17.65 -53.50 23.25
N PRO A 824 -16.86 -54.49 22.80
CA PRO A 824 -15.91 -55.18 23.68
C PRO A 824 -14.95 -54.18 24.33
N ALA A 825 -14.59 -54.36 25.61
CA ALA A 825 -13.73 -53.41 26.33
C ALA A 825 -12.35 -53.16 25.65
N ASP A 826 -11.91 -54.13 24.85
CA ASP A 826 -10.68 -54.17 24.08
C ASP A 826 -10.88 -53.83 22.59
N TYR A 827 -12.04 -53.29 22.17
CA TYR A 827 -12.35 -53.02 20.75
C TYR A 827 -11.30 -52.18 20.03
N LYS A 828 -10.61 -51.29 20.76
CA LYS A 828 -9.66 -50.31 20.22
C LYS A 828 -8.41 -50.95 19.60
N ASP A 829 -7.97 -52.13 20.05
CA ASP A 829 -6.74 -52.76 19.55
C ASP A 829 -6.86 -53.29 18.11
N ALA A 830 -8.08 -53.66 17.70
CA ALA A 830 -8.36 -54.24 16.39
C ALA A 830 -9.86 -54.13 16.04
N PRO A 831 -10.40 -52.91 15.84
CA PRO A 831 -11.84 -52.68 15.68
C PRO A 831 -12.43 -53.54 14.55
N ASP A 832 -11.76 -53.60 13.39
CA ASP A 832 -12.18 -54.36 12.20
C ASP A 832 -12.27 -55.89 12.42
N LYS A 833 -11.80 -56.40 13.57
CA LYS A 833 -11.87 -57.81 13.97
C LYS A 833 -12.75 -58.04 15.21
N LYS A 834 -13.14 -56.98 15.92
CA LYS A 834 -13.84 -57.02 17.22
C LYS A 834 -15.26 -56.43 17.18
N LEU A 835 -15.63 -55.70 16.12
CA LEU A 835 -16.92 -55.05 15.93
C LEU A 835 -17.66 -55.58 14.68
N THR A 836 -18.99 -55.55 14.69
CA THR A 836 -19.80 -55.85 13.49
C THR A 836 -19.75 -54.70 12.47
N PRO A 837 -20.15 -54.89 11.19
CA PRO A 837 -20.21 -53.81 10.20
C PRO A 837 -21.05 -52.59 10.64
N GLU A 838 -22.13 -52.84 11.40
CA GLU A 838 -23.01 -51.80 11.95
C GLU A 838 -22.31 -51.03 13.08
N GLN A 839 -21.58 -51.74 13.96
CA GLN A 839 -20.77 -51.14 15.02
C GLN A 839 -19.55 -50.38 14.46
N LEU A 840 -18.95 -50.85 13.36
CA LEU A 840 -17.88 -50.15 12.64
C LEU A 840 -18.39 -48.86 12.00
N ASN A 841 -19.58 -48.88 11.39
CA ASN A 841 -20.24 -47.68 10.86
C ASN A 841 -20.53 -46.67 12.00
N LEU A 842 -21.07 -47.13 13.13
CA LEU A 842 -21.28 -46.29 14.31
C LEU A 842 -19.96 -45.71 14.86
N LEU A 843 -18.90 -46.51 14.97
CA LEU A 843 -17.57 -46.04 15.39
C LEU A 843 -16.99 -45.01 14.40
N GLY A 844 -17.19 -45.21 13.10
CA GLY A 844 -16.81 -44.25 12.06
C GLY A 844 -17.50 -42.90 12.24
N LYS A 845 -18.83 -42.91 12.41
CA LYS A 845 -19.62 -41.70 12.68
C LYS A 845 -19.23 -41.02 14.00
N ILE A 846 -18.95 -41.80 15.05
CA ILE A 846 -18.47 -41.25 16.33
C ILE A 846 -17.15 -40.50 16.11
N LYS A 847 -16.18 -41.09 15.41
CA LYS A 847 -14.91 -40.43 15.08
C LYS A 847 -15.07 -39.18 14.23
N GLU A 848 -15.89 -39.23 13.18
CA GLU A 848 -16.18 -38.06 12.33
C GLU A 848 -16.71 -36.87 13.14
N LEU A 849 -17.58 -37.14 14.13
CA LEU A 849 -18.11 -36.11 15.01
C LEU A 849 -17.11 -35.65 16.08
N GLU A 850 -16.26 -36.54 16.60
CA GLU A 850 -15.13 -36.16 17.47
C GLU A 850 -14.16 -35.22 16.75
N GLU A 851 -13.72 -35.61 15.54
CA GLU A 851 -12.84 -34.83 14.67
C GLU A 851 -13.46 -33.47 14.31
N LYS A 852 -14.78 -33.42 14.07
CA LYS A 852 -15.51 -32.16 13.80
C LYS A 852 -15.51 -31.21 15.00
N SER A 853 -15.72 -31.72 16.22
CA SER A 853 -15.66 -30.90 17.43
C SER A 853 -14.24 -30.42 17.72
N GLU A 854 -13.23 -31.29 17.63
CA GLU A 854 -11.83 -30.88 17.79
C GLU A 854 -11.42 -29.82 16.74
N LEU A 855 -11.80 -30.00 15.48
CA LEU A 855 -11.52 -29.04 14.39
C LEU A 855 -11.99 -27.61 14.72
N TRP A 856 -13.16 -27.45 15.36
CA TRP A 856 -13.67 -26.13 15.73
C TRP A 856 -12.89 -25.49 16.87
N GLU A 857 -12.59 -26.25 17.93
CA GLU A 857 -11.70 -25.78 19.02
C GLU A 857 -10.33 -25.37 18.50
N LYS A 858 -9.78 -26.12 17.53
CA LYS A 858 -8.51 -25.80 16.87
C LYS A 858 -8.58 -24.59 15.96
N ASN A 859 -9.73 -24.31 15.35
CA ASN A 859 -9.94 -23.06 14.62
C ASN A 859 -10.08 -21.85 15.57
N LYS A 860 -10.73 -22.00 16.73
CA LYS A 860 -10.69 -21.01 17.82
C LYS A 860 -9.26 -20.81 18.34
N GLU A 861 -8.47 -21.87 18.50
CA GLU A 861 -7.04 -21.83 18.89
C GLU A 861 -6.20 -21.04 17.85
N LYS A 862 -6.45 -21.24 16.55
CA LYS A 862 -5.80 -20.50 15.45
C LYS A 862 -6.17 -19.01 15.46
N ALA A 863 -7.45 -18.68 15.61
CA ALA A 863 -7.93 -17.29 15.71
C ALA A 863 -7.35 -16.57 16.93
N THR A 864 -7.35 -17.22 18.10
CA THR A 864 -6.76 -16.71 19.35
C THR A 864 -5.32 -16.23 19.15
N LYS A 865 -4.50 -17.03 18.44
CA LYS A 865 -3.09 -16.73 18.17
C LYS A 865 -2.88 -15.54 17.20
N MET A 866 -3.92 -15.12 16.48
CA MET A 866 -3.84 -14.00 15.53
C MET A 866 -4.27 -12.64 16.12
N LEU A 867 -5.06 -12.61 17.20
CA LEU A 867 -5.47 -11.36 17.85
C LEU A 867 -4.29 -10.48 18.22
N TRP A 868 -4.49 -9.16 18.19
CA TRP A 868 -3.47 -8.17 18.57
C TRP A 868 -4.04 -6.83 19.08
N TRP A 869 -5.35 -6.60 18.91
CA TRP A 869 -5.96 -5.27 19.10
C TRP A 869 -5.81 -4.74 20.52
N GLU A 870 -6.12 -5.57 21.53
CA GLU A 870 -6.05 -5.20 22.94
C GLU A 870 -4.61 -4.85 23.38
N ASP A 871 -3.62 -5.65 22.98
CA ASP A 871 -2.19 -5.38 23.24
C ASP A 871 -1.77 -3.98 22.73
N VAL A 872 -2.26 -3.59 21.55
CA VAL A 872 -1.96 -2.27 20.96
C VAL A 872 -2.69 -1.15 21.67
N VAL A 873 -3.99 -1.31 21.96
CA VAL A 873 -4.79 -0.33 22.73
C VAL A 873 -4.16 -0.10 24.12
N GLU A 874 -3.80 -1.17 24.83
CA GLU A 874 -3.12 -1.08 26.12
C GLU A 874 -1.74 -0.41 26.01
N GLY A 875 -0.93 -0.77 25.01
CA GLY A 875 0.41 -0.21 24.84
C GLY A 875 0.39 1.30 24.55
N LEU A 876 -0.52 1.74 23.68
CA LEU A 876 -0.72 3.17 23.38
C LEU A 876 -1.24 3.96 24.60
N ALA A 877 -2.11 3.35 25.43
CA ALA A 877 -2.57 3.96 26.67
C ALA A 877 -1.42 4.12 27.69
N LYS A 878 -0.58 3.09 27.85
CA LYS A 878 0.60 3.11 28.74
C LYS A 878 1.64 4.17 28.29
N GLN A 879 1.88 4.27 26.99
CA GLN A 879 2.77 5.29 26.39
C GLN A 879 2.28 6.72 26.66
N SER A 880 0.97 6.95 26.56
CA SER A 880 0.35 8.26 26.83
C SER A 880 0.57 8.69 28.29
N GLN A 881 0.29 7.80 29.24
CA GLN A 881 0.44 8.07 30.68
C GLN A 881 1.90 8.35 31.10
N GLN A 882 2.88 7.66 30.51
CA GLN A 882 4.30 7.91 30.79
C GLN A 882 4.77 9.29 30.31
N THR A 883 4.16 9.83 29.25
CA THR A 883 4.52 11.15 28.72
C THR A 883 4.12 12.25 29.72
N GLU A 884 2.88 12.23 30.21
CA GLU A 884 2.35 13.19 31.20
C GLU A 884 3.14 13.19 32.53
N GLN A 885 3.68 12.04 32.96
CA GLN A 885 4.56 11.95 34.13
C GLN A 885 5.96 12.53 33.89
N SER A 886 6.47 12.52 32.65
CA SER A 886 7.80 13.07 32.34
C SER A 886 7.83 14.59 32.29
N ASP A 887 6.76 15.22 31.77
CA ASP A 887 6.64 16.68 31.74
C ASP A 887 6.48 17.28 33.16
N THR A 888 5.81 16.57 34.07
CA THR A 888 5.56 17.04 35.45
C THR A 888 6.77 16.96 36.40
N GLU A 889 7.88 16.32 36.02
CA GLU A 889 9.15 16.42 36.77
C GLU A 889 10.05 17.59 36.30
N THR A 890 9.78 18.17 35.12
CA THR A 890 10.64 19.21 34.52
C THR A 890 10.23 20.64 34.92
N GLU A 891 8.96 20.90 35.25
CA GLU A 891 8.47 22.22 35.69
C GLU A 891 8.53 22.45 37.22
N LYS A 892 9.67 22.15 37.86
CA LYS A 892 9.92 22.45 39.28
C LYS A 892 10.82 23.66 39.54
N ASP A 893 10.84 24.65 38.63
CA ASP A 893 11.43 25.97 38.94
C ASP A 893 10.84 27.14 38.11
N LYS A 894 9.58 27.53 38.42
CA LYS A 894 9.08 28.92 38.40
C LYS A 894 7.70 29.08 39.07
N THR A 895 7.43 30.30 39.52
CA THR A 895 6.26 30.64 40.35
C THR A 895 5.05 31.10 39.55
N GLU A 896 3.88 30.65 40.02
CA GLU A 896 2.55 31.30 40.00
C GLU A 896 2.35 32.54 39.11
N ASP A 897 1.51 32.40 38.07
CA ASP A 897 0.35 33.28 37.88
C ASP A 897 -0.82 32.43 37.34
N SER A 898 -2.07 32.82 37.61
CA SER A 898 -3.25 31.97 37.45
C SER A 898 -4.38 32.64 36.65
N SER A 899 -4.36 32.50 35.33
CA SER A 899 -5.48 32.85 34.45
C SER A 899 -5.78 31.73 33.45
N LYS A 900 -6.65 30.78 33.82
CA LYS A 900 -7.17 29.77 32.89
C LYS A 900 -8.12 30.42 31.88
N GLN A 901 -7.73 30.44 30.62
CA GLN A 901 -8.67 30.60 29.50
C GLN A 901 -8.63 29.33 28.67
N GLN A 902 -9.68 28.51 28.74
CA GLN A 902 -9.78 27.28 27.95
C GLN A 902 -10.03 27.64 26.48
N THR A 903 -9.04 27.40 25.63
CA THR A 903 -9.24 27.23 24.19
C THR A 903 -9.57 25.77 23.91
N GLU A 904 -10.81 25.49 23.53
CA GLU A 904 -11.25 24.15 23.14
C GLU A 904 -10.70 23.77 21.75
N THR A 905 -9.48 23.23 21.74
CA THR A 905 -8.88 22.55 20.58
C THR A 905 -8.28 21.22 21.01
N SER A 906 -9.08 20.39 21.68
CA SER A 906 -8.73 19.00 21.99
C SER A 906 -9.08 18.09 20.81
N SER A 907 -8.27 18.11 19.75
CA SER A 907 -8.19 16.97 18.85
C SER A 907 -7.53 15.83 19.60
N THR A 908 -8.35 14.88 20.09
CA THR A 908 -7.87 13.68 20.79
C THR A 908 -6.81 12.98 19.93
N PRO A 909 -5.68 12.53 20.51
CA PRO A 909 -4.73 11.70 19.76
C PRO A 909 -5.46 10.50 19.19
N ALA A 910 -5.23 10.18 17.92
CA ALA A 910 -5.92 9.07 17.28
C ALA A 910 -5.54 7.74 17.94
N THR A 911 -6.48 7.21 18.72
CA THR A 911 -6.44 5.89 19.36
C THR A 911 -7.39 4.95 18.64
N LEU A 912 -7.00 3.68 18.51
CA LEU A 912 -7.91 2.60 18.10
C LEU A 912 -9.13 2.53 19.04
N SER A 913 -10.30 2.16 18.52
CA SER A 913 -11.48 1.98 19.36
C SER A 913 -11.28 0.87 20.40
N GLN A 914 -11.73 1.08 21.63
CA GLN A 914 -11.58 0.12 22.73
C GLN A 914 -12.41 -1.16 22.54
N ASN A 915 -13.46 -1.12 21.72
CA ASN A 915 -14.38 -2.24 21.46
C ASN A 915 -14.18 -2.92 20.09
N GLY A 916 -13.11 -2.56 19.36
CA GLY A 916 -12.81 -3.07 18.03
C GLY A 916 -13.69 -2.55 16.88
N GLU A 917 -14.62 -1.61 17.12
CA GLU A 917 -15.41 -0.99 16.04
C GLU A 917 -14.55 -0.08 15.14
N VAL A 918 -14.69 -0.24 13.82
CA VAL A 918 -13.94 0.48 12.77
C VAL A 918 -14.73 0.64 11.48
N TRP A 919 -14.36 1.64 10.68
CA TRP A 919 -14.72 1.76 9.26
C TRP A 919 -13.61 1.22 8.36
N PHE A 920 -13.91 0.20 7.58
CA PHE A 920 -13.08 -0.30 6.48
C PHE A 920 -13.00 0.71 5.31
N MET A 921 -11.84 0.77 4.66
CA MET A 921 -11.62 1.46 3.39
C MET A 921 -10.78 0.59 2.45
N HIS A 922 -11.19 0.38 1.20
CA HIS A 922 -10.52 -0.59 0.31
C HIS A 922 -9.10 -0.15 -0.06
N PRO A 923 -8.03 -0.90 0.31
CA PRO A 923 -6.65 -0.41 0.18
C PRO A 923 -6.27 0.05 -1.24
N VAL A 924 -6.61 -0.75 -2.27
CA VAL A 924 -6.36 -0.40 -3.69
C VAL A 924 -7.11 0.87 -4.10
N ALA A 925 -8.43 0.95 -3.90
CA ALA A 925 -9.22 2.14 -4.22
C ALA A 925 -8.78 3.41 -3.47
N MET A 926 -8.27 3.29 -2.24
CA MET A 926 -7.69 4.43 -1.52
C MET A 926 -6.43 4.96 -2.22
N VAL A 927 -5.56 4.07 -2.72
CA VAL A 927 -4.47 4.46 -3.63
C VAL A 927 -5.07 5.13 -4.87
N ASP A 928 -5.98 4.48 -5.59
CA ASP A 928 -6.41 4.97 -6.92
C ASP A 928 -7.08 6.33 -6.91
N TYR A 929 -7.92 6.61 -5.89
CA TYR A 929 -8.71 7.84 -5.83
C TYR A 929 -8.05 9.00 -5.05
N PHE A 930 -7.09 8.72 -4.15
CA PHE A 930 -6.35 9.75 -3.41
C PHE A 930 -4.88 9.93 -3.89
N ASN A 931 -4.33 8.99 -4.66
CA ASN A 931 -3.06 9.13 -5.40
C ASN A 931 -3.28 9.61 -6.85
N ALA A 932 -4.46 10.14 -7.17
CA ALA A 932 -4.86 10.57 -8.52
C ALA A 932 -4.07 11.82 -8.95
N LYS A 933 -2.79 11.62 -9.27
CA LYS A 933 -1.78 12.66 -9.54
C LYS A 933 -2.34 13.68 -10.52
N ARG A 934 -2.49 14.91 -10.03
CA ARG A 934 -2.65 16.07 -10.89
C ARG A 934 -1.33 16.26 -11.64
N LYS A 935 -1.27 15.78 -12.90
CA LYS A 935 -0.16 16.09 -13.78
C LYS A 935 -0.31 17.55 -14.22
N PHE A 936 0.26 18.45 -13.41
CA PHE A 936 0.32 19.88 -13.69
C PHE A 936 1.14 20.20 -14.95
N TRP A 937 1.90 19.24 -15.50
CA TRP A 937 2.84 19.48 -16.59
C TRP A 937 2.18 19.83 -17.93
N HIS A 938 2.52 21.00 -18.45
CA HIS A 938 2.42 21.33 -19.88
C HIS A 938 3.82 21.28 -20.51
N GLU A 939 3.94 20.87 -21.76
CA GLU A 939 5.24 20.84 -22.43
C GLU A 939 5.76 22.27 -22.69
N PRO A 940 7.09 22.52 -22.61
CA PRO A 940 7.65 23.86 -22.80
C PRO A 940 7.48 24.39 -24.24
N LEU A 941 7.25 23.49 -25.19
CA LEU A 941 6.99 23.69 -26.62
C LEU A 941 5.89 22.69 -27.04
N GLU A 942 5.14 22.94 -28.10
CA GLU A 942 4.10 22.02 -28.60
C GLU A 942 4.65 20.65 -29.09
N ARG A 943 5.88 20.63 -29.60
CA ARG A 943 6.56 19.40 -30.07
C ARG A 943 8.02 19.38 -29.59
N PRO A 944 8.27 19.04 -28.32
CA PRO A 944 9.62 19.09 -27.76
C PRO A 944 10.48 17.94 -28.32
N GLN A 945 11.30 18.23 -29.33
CA GLN A 945 12.33 17.33 -29.84
C GLN A 945 13.70 17.72 -29.29
N ARG A 946 14.62 16.78 -29.09
CA ARG A 946 16.02 17.10 -28.80
C ARG A 946 16.75 17.52 -30.10
N THR A 947 17.68 18.48 -30.02
CA THR A 947 18.47 18.89 -31.19
C THR A 947 19.33 17.73 -31.73
N CYS A 948 19.12 17.35 -33.00
CA CYS A 948 19.91 16.32 -33.68
C CYS A 948 21.26 16.85 -34.19
N TYR A 949 21.34 18.15 -34.47
CA TYR A 949 22.54 18.83 -34.92
C TYR A 949 23.27 19.55 -33.78
N SER A 950 24.60 19.49 -33.83
CA SER A 950 25.49 20.32 -33.05
C SER A 950 25.65 21.73 -33.64
N SER A 951 26.13 22.66 -32.82
CA SER A 951 26.55 24.01 -33.20
C SER A 951 27.55 24.08 -34.38
N ASN A 952 28.24 22.97 -34.66
CA ASN A 952 29.22 22.82 -35.73
C ASN A 952 28.65 22.00 -36.92
N THR A 953 27.34 21.99 -37.14
CA THR A 953 26.61 21.27 -38.20
C THR A 953 26.69 19.73 -38.20
N ASN A 954 27.53 19.11 -37.36
CA ASN A 954 27.62 17.65 -37.24
C ASN A 954 26.35 17.07 -36.59
N LEU A 955 25.90 15.91 -37.08
CA LEU A 955 24.76 15.15 -36.55
C LEU A 955 25.17 14.44 -35.25
N ASN A 956 24.91 15.08 -34.11
CA ASN A 956 25.28 14.63 -32.77
C ASN A 956 24.05 14.76 -31.86
N ASN A 957 23.05 13.90 -32.02
CA ASN A 957 21.76 13.99 -31.29
C ASN A 957 21.86 13.88 -29.75
N TRP A 958 22.97 13.36 -29.25
CA TRP A 958 23.29 13.32 -27.82
C TRP A 958 23.75 14.68 -27.26
N ASN A 959 24.27 15.59 -28.09
CA ASN A 959 24.85 16.84 -27.58
C ASN A 959 23.82 17.67 -26.79
N GLY A 960 22.54 17.63 -27.16
CA GLY A 960 21.47 18.38 -26.50
C GLY A 960 20.99 17.81 -25.16
N ALA A 961 21.39 16.58 -24.80
CA ALA A 961 20.96 15.92 -23.56
C ALA A 961 21.66 16.51 -22.31
N PHE A 962 21.15 16.20 -21.11
CA PHE A 962 21.73 16.68 -19.84
C PHE A 962 22.86 15.76 -19.37
N GLY A 963 23.96 16.34 -18.86
CA GLY A 963 25.08 15.58 -18.30
C GLY A 963 26.38 15.73 -19.09
N PHE A 964 27.31 14.80 -18.93
CA PHE A 964 28.64 14.81 -19.54
C PHE A 964 28.61 14.20 -20.95
N VAL A 965 27.79 14.79 -21.82
CA VAL A 965 27.55 14.30 -23.19
C VAL A 965 28.41 14.97 -24.26
N ARG A 966 29.08 16.08 -23.96
CA ARG A 966 29.87 16.85 -24.94
C ARG A 966 31.37 16.52 -24.81
N ASN A 967 32.07 16.49 -25.94
CA ASN A 967 33.53 16.30 -26.01
C ASN A 967 34.05 15.03 -25.27
N GLN A 968 33.53 13.85 -25.64
CA GLN A 968 33.97 12.54 -25.12
C GLN A 968 33.97 12.47 -23.59
N GLY A 969 32.81 12.73 -22.96
CA GLY A 969 32.67 12.79 -21.50
C GLY A 969 33.28 14.03 -20.83
N ALA A 970 34.14 14.82 -21.49
CA ALA A 970 34.91 15.87 -20.81
C ALA A 970 34.17 17.21 -20.64
N LYS A 971 32.98 17.41 -21.23
CA LYS A 971 32.23 18.66 -21.14
C LYS A 971 30.75 18.40 -20.82
N ALA A 972 30.33 18.95 -19.67
CA ALA A 972 28.95 18.93 -19.23
C ALA A 972 28.02 19.84 -20.07
N HIS A 973 26.75 19.45 -20.11
CA HIS A 973 25.61 20.22 -20.57
C HIS A 973 24.55 20.30 -19.46
N THR A 974 24.05 21.50 -19.16
CA THR A 974 23.35 21.82 -17.90
C THR A 974 21.82 21.82 -17.97
N GLY A 975 21.27 21.49 -19.12
CA GLY A 975 19.84 21.47 -19.41
C GLY A 975 19.55 20.51 -20.56
N LEU A 976 18.40 20.71 -21.20
CA LEU A 976 17.97 19.99 -22.39
C LEU A 976 17.81 21.00 -23.53
N ASP A 977 18.53 20.80 -24.65
CA ASP A 977 18.38 21.61 -25.85
C ASP A 977 17.21 21.04 -26.68
N LEU A 978 16.07 21.73 -26.57
CA LEU A 978 14.87 21.40 -27.33
C LEU A 978 14.87 22.18 -28.64
N PHE A 979 14.91 21.46 -29.77
CA PHE A 979 14.87 22.05 -31.10
C PHE A 979 13.62 22.90 -31.28
N ALA A 980 13.82 24.13 -31.74
CA ALA A 980 12.78 25.09 -32.06
C ALA A 980 13.37 26.14 -33.01
N ASP A 981 12.60 26.59 -34.00
CA ASP A 981 13.02 27.71 -34.84
C ASP A 981 12.98 29.03 -34.03
N ILE A 982 13.44 30.14 -34.60
CA ILE A 982 13.31 31.46 -33.96
C ILE A 982 11.82 31.88 -33.98
N ASN A 983 11.34 32.35 -32.84
CA ASN A 983 9.96 32.76 -32.55
C ASN A 983 8.90 31.64 -32.42
N THR A 984 9.30 30.40 -32.12
CA THR A 984 8.35 29.35 -31.68
C THR A 984 7.78 29.69 -30.29
N PRO A 985 6.46 29.54 -30.05
CA PRO A 985 5.84 29.73 -28.74
C PRO A 985 6.48 28.89 -27.62
N CYS A 986 6.75 29.52 -26.47
CA CYS A 986 7.18 28.88 -25.23
C CYS A 986 6.07 28.95 -24.17
N TYR A 987 5.84 27.84 -23.46
CA TYR A 987 4.76 27.70 -22.47
C TYR A 987 5.29 27.46 -21.05
N ALA A 988 4.57 27.99 -20.05
CA ALA A 988 4.81 27.66 -18.65
C ALA A 988 4.47 26.18 -18.41
N CYS A 989 5.42 25.39 -17.90
CA CYS A 989 5.20 23.96 -17.71
C CYS A 989 4.41 23.62 -16.43
N LEU A 990 4.29 24.57 -15.50
CA LEU A 990 3.65 24.40 -14.20
C LEU A 990 3.05 25.74 -13.75
N ASP A 991 2.05 25.68 -12.88
CA ASP A 991 1.60 26.84 -12.10
C ASP A 991 2.78 27.41 -11.27
N GLY A 992 2.99 28.72 -11.31
CA GLY A 992 4.16 29.33 -10.68
C GLY A 992 4.20 30.85 -10.74
N GLU A 993 5.33 31.41 -10.32
CA GLU A 993 5.61 32.86 -10.31
C GLU A 993 6.81 33.19 -11.21
N ILE A 994 6.69 34.16 -12.11
CA ILE A 994 7.82 34.66 -12.90
C ILE A 994 8.74 35.44 -11.97
N VAL A 995 9.83 34.82 -11.53
CA VAL A 995 10.80 35.44 -10.60
C VAL A 995 11.97 36.16 -11.31
N GLN A 996 12.06 36.04 -12.64
CA GLN A 996 13.11 36.68 -13.44
C GLN A 996 12.74 36.81 -14.91
N TYR A 997 13.18 37.90 -15.53
CA TYR A 997 13.40 37.99 -16.98
C TYR A 997 14.59 38.95 -17.23
N GLU A 998 15.76 38.40 -17.54
CA GLU A 998 17.01 39.18 -17.71
C GLU A 998 18.01 38.50 -18.65
N VAL A 999 19.11 39.19 -18.99
CA VAL A 999 20.13 38.69 -19.93
C VAL A 999 21.28 38.01 -19.19
N GLU A 1000 21.27 36.67 -19.10
CA GLU A 1000 22.29 35.87 -18.40
C GLU A 1000 23.49 35.51 -19.31
N GLY A 1001 24.06 36.52 -19.98
CA GLY A 1001 25.31 36.41 -20.75
C GLY A 1001 25.28 35.31 -21.81
N GLY A 1002 25.89 34.17 -21.52
CA GLY A 1002 25.91 33.01 -22.42
C GLY A 1002 24.51 32.42 -22.70
N TYR A 1003 23.59 32.48 -21.73
CA TYR A 1003 22.22 31.95 -21.89
C TYR A 1003 21.27 32.90 -22.63
N GLY A 1004 21.71 34.11 -22.99
CA GLY A 1004 20.85 35.10 -23.65
C GLY A 1004 19.75 35.62 -22.74
N ASN A 1005 18.57 35.87 -23.29
CA ASN A 1005 17.37 36.24 -22.54
C ASN A 1005 16.86 35.00 -21.79
N VAL A 1006 16.77 35.09 -20.46
CA VAL A 1006 16.32 33.99 -19.59
C VAL A 1006 15.09 34.41 -18.80
N LEU A 1007 13.99 33.69 -19.00
CA LEU A 1007 12.79 33.76 -18.14
C LEU A 1007 12.88 32.63 -17.10
N VAL A 1008 12.62 32.95 -15.83
CA VAL A 1008 12.64 31.97 -14.73
C VAL A 1008 11.31 31.96 -13.99
N ILE A 1009 10.69 30.78 -13.90
CA ILE A 1009 9.46 30.53 -13.14
C ILE A 1009 9.82 29.75 -11.87
N LYS A 1010 9.39 30.24 -10.71
CA LYS A 1010 9.42 29.50 -9.44
C LYS A 1010 8.16 28.64 -9.33
N VAL A 1011 8.34 27.34 -9.10
CA VAL A 1011 7.28 26.32 -9.06
C VAL A 1011 7.35 25.56 -7.74
N LYS A 1012 6.23 24.96 -7.28
CA LYS A 1012 6.26 24.14 -6.04
C LYS A 1012 7.02 22.83 -6.25
N GLY A 1013 7.56 22.30 -5.16
CA GLY A 1013 8.26 21.03 -5.14
C GLY A 1013 7.36 19.85 -5.46
N ASP A 1014 6.19 19.79 -4.83
CA ASP A 1014 5.25 18.68 -5.03
C ASP A 1014 4.65 18.67 -6.44
N ASP A 1015 4.33 19.84 -7.00
CA ASP A 1015 3.82 20.00 -8.38
C ASP A 1015 4.86 19.50 -9.42
N LEU A 1016 6.16 19.78 -9.20
CA LEU A 1016 7.24 19.22 -10.02
C LEU A 1016 7.40 17.70 -9.81
N ARG A 1017 7.43 17.21 -8.56
CA ARG A 1017 7.55 15.79 -8.23
C ARG A 1017 6.43 14.95 -8.85
N ALA A 1018 5.19 15.44 -8.82
CA ALA A 1018 4.02 14.81 -9.43
C ALA A 1018 4.11 14.75 -10.97
N SER A 1019 4.88 15.67 -11.58
CA SER A 1019 5.04 15.83 -13.02
C SER A 1019 6.17 14.98 -13.62
N LYS A 1020 6.93 14.24 -12.81
CA LYS A 1020 8.04 13.42 -13.29
C LYS A 1020 7.54 12.18 -14.06
N ASN A 1021 7.93 12.08 -15.33
CA ASN A 1021 7.73 10.91 -16.18
C ASN A 1021 8.67 9.75 -15.79
N ASP A 1022 8.36 8.57 -16.31
CA ASP A 1022 9.35 7.51 -16.48
C ASP A 1022 10.10 7.73 -17.81
N TYR A 1023 11.44 7.75 -17.76
CA TYR A 1023 12.31 8.01 -18.89
C TYR A 1023 13.60 7.20 -18.70
N THR A 1024 13.99 6.46 -19.73
CA THR A 1024 15.27 5.73 -19.74
C THR A 1024 16.32 6.61 -20.41
N LEU A 1025 17.47 6.79 -19.76
CA LEU A 1025 18.60 7.54 -20.32
C LEU A 1025 19.00 6.95 -21.67
N GLU A 1026 19.10 7.79 -22.70
CA GLU A 1026 19.39 7.36 -24.07
C GLU A 1026 20.90 7.19 -24.32
N PHE A 1027 21.74 7.91 -23.56
CA PHE A 1027 23.20 7.90 -23.73
C PHE A 1027 23.89 7.61 -22.41
N ASN A 1028 24.48 6.41 -22.27
CA ASN A 1028 25.25 6.03 -21.08
C ASN A 1028 26.67 5.53 -21.39
N GLU A 1029 27.10 5.66 -22.65
CA GLU A 1029 28.42 5.19 -23.06
C GLU A 1029 29.54 6.03 -22.39
N PRO A 1030 30.76 5.50 -22.24
CA PRO A 1030 31.84 6.21 -21.57
C PRO A 1030 32.18 7.59 -22.17
N ASP A 1031 31.89 7.83 -23.45
CA ASP A 1031 32.09 9.09 -24.15
C ASP A 1031 30.84 10.03 -24.16
N LYS A 1032 29.69 9.53 -23.69
CA LYS A 1032 28.38 10.22 -23.68
C LYS A 1032 27.60 9.89 -22.40
N GLN A 1033 27.92 10.58 -21.31
CA GLN A 1033 27.35 10.26 -20.00
C GLN A 1033 26.14 11.17 -19.71
N GLU A 1034 24.96 10.79 -20.23
CA GLU A 1034 23.69 11.33 -19.73
C GLU A 1034 23.46 10.83 -18.30
N ILE A 1035 22.89 11.66 -17.42
CA ILE A 1035 22.62 11.30 -16.03
C ILE A 1035 21.22 11.74 -15.62
N VAL A 1036 20.71 11.20 -14.51
CA VAL A 1036 19.39 11.57 -13.95
C VAL A 1036 19.43 12.98 -13.35
N GLN A 1037 20.39 13.23 -12.47
CA GLN A 1037 20.60 14.47 -11.75
C GLN A 1037 22.06 14.56 -11.30
N ALA A 1038 22.51 15.72 -10.84
CA ALA A 1038 23.79 15.86 -10.16
C ALA A 1038 23.69 15.66 -8.64
N ASP A 1039 24.82 15.44 -7.98
CA ASP A 1039 24.91 14.95 -6.60
C ASP A 1039 24.29 15.92 -5.57
N ASP A 1040 24.42 17.23 -5.83
CA ASP A 1040 23.91 18.30 -4.96
C ASP A 1040 22.41 18.62 -5.21
N PHE A 1041 21.69 17.85 -6.05
CA PHE A 1041 20.26 18.06 -6.29
C PHE A 1041 19.37 17.25 -5.34
N ASP A 1042 18.61 17.93 -4.48
CA ASP A 1042 17.54 17.31 -3.69
C ASP A 1042 16.17 17.49 -4.37
N ILE A 1043 15.60 16.37 -4.83
CA ILE A 1043 14.26 16.28 -5.41
C ILE A 1043 13.13 16.57 -4.40
N ASN A 1044 13.42 16.58 -3.10
CA ASN A 1044 12.43 16.78 -2.02
C ASN A 1044 12.23 18.25 -1.61
N ALA A 1045 13.05 19.19 -2.11
CA ALA A 1045 12.95 20.61 -1.78
C ALA A 1045 11.54 21.21 -2.03
N ASP A 1046 11.17 22.24 -1.26
CA ASP A 1046 9.83 22.85 -1.27
C ASP A 1046 9.46 23.54 -2.60
N HIS A 1047 10.46 23.93 -3.38
CA HIS A 1047 10.29 24.67 -4.63
C HIS A 1047 11.49 24.49 -5.56
N PHE A 1048 11.25 24.68 -6.85
CA PHE A 1048 12.26 24.66 -7.91
C PHE A 1048 12.08 25.85 -8.84
N TYR A 1049 13.01 25.97 -9.79
CA TYR A 1049 13.08 27.03 -10.78
C TYR A 1049 13.20 26.42 -12.18
N LEU A 1050 12.18 26.65 -13.01
CA LEU A 1050 12.19 26.34 -14.44
C LEU A 1050 12.82 27.52 -15.19
N ARG A 1051 13.87 27.27 -15.97
CA ARG A 1051 14.65 28.30 -16.66
C ARG A 1051 14.55 28.11 -18.17
N TYR A 1052 14.00 29.10 -18.85
CA TYR A 1052 13.78 29.14 -20.31
C TYR A 1052 14.79 30.11 -20.92
N CYS A 1053 15.76 29.60 -21.66
CA CYS A 1053 16.93 30.36 -22.13
C CYS A 1053 16.94 30.55 -23.66
N HIS A 1054 17.82 31.41 -24.16
CA HIS A 1054 17.98 31.79 -25.58
C HIS A 1054 16.75 32.47 -26.22
N LEU A 1055 15.75 32.86 -25.43
CA LEU A 1055 14.49 33.44 -25.90
C LEU A 1055 14.71 34.67 -26.80
N SER A 1056 13.81 34.91 -27.77
CA SER A 1056 13.79 36.15 -28.52
C SER A 1056 13.18 37.28 -27.68
N ASP A 1057 11.95 37.08 -27.20
CA ASP A 1057 11.30 37.90 -26.18
C ASP A 1057 10.32 37.08 -25.32
N LYS A 1058 9.87 37.65 -24.20
CA LYS A 1058 8.73 37.16 -23.40
C LYS A 1058 7.39 37.68 -23.96
N ARG A 1059 6.26 37.18 -23.44
CA ARG A 1059 4.94 37.80 -23.70
C ARG A 1059 4.95 39.25 -23.17
N VAL A 1060 4.44 40.20 -23.97
CA VAL A 1060 4.70 41.65 -23.75
C VAL A 1060 4.15 42.18 -22.41
N ASP A 1061 2.99 41.69 -22.01
CA ASP A 1061 2.25 42.04 -20.79
C ASP A 1061 2.86 41.49 -19.50
N LEU A 1062 3.51 40.32 -19.56
CA LEU A 1062 4.06 39.61 -18.41
C LEU A 1062 5.21 40.40 -17.73
N LYS A 1063 5.26 40.33 -16.41
CA LYS A 1063 6.24 41.01 -15.55
C LYS A 1063 6.75 40.06 -14.47
N VAL A 1064 7.93 40.36 -13.92
CA VAL A 1064 8.42 39.69 -12.72
C VAL A 1064 7.43 39.93 -11.56
N GLY A 1065 7.12 38.89 -10.80
CA GLY A 1065 6.06 38.86 -9.79
C GLY A 1065 4.66 38.51 -10.32
N ASN A 1066 4.49 38.28 -11.64
CA ASN A 1066 3.23 37.70 -12.14
C ASN A 1066 3.17 36.20 -11.85
N LYS A 1067 1.99 35.75 -11.42
CA LYS A 1067 1.64 34.33 -11.44
C LYS A 1067 1.28 33.92 -12.87
N VAL A 1068 1.62 32.69 -13.23
CA VAL A 1068 1.25 32.03 -14.48
C VAL A 1068 0.66 30.66 -14.19
N LYS A 1069 -0.25 30.22 -15.06
CA LYS A 1069 -0.82 28.87 -15.07
C LYS A 1069 0.00 27.96 -15.98
N SER A 1070 -0.05 26.65 -15.72
CA SER A 1070 0.48 25.69 -16.69
C SER A 1070 -0.24 25.83 -18.04
N GLY A 1071 0.53 25.84 -19.13
CA GLY A 1071 0.03 26.14 -20.49
C GLY A 1071 -0.11 27.63 -20.82
N ASP A 1072 0.20 28.56 -19.92
CA ASP A 1072 0.32 29.98 -20.28
C ASP A 1072 1.44 30.17 -21.32
N LEU A 1073 1.14 30.90 -22.40
CA LEU A 1073 2.18 31.44 -23.28
C LEU A 1073 3.05 32.43 -22.49
N ILE A 1074 4.34 32.14 -22.34
CA ILE A 1074 5.28 32.98 -21.55
C ILE A 1074 6.25 33.78 -22.41
N GLY A 1075 6.48 33.36 -23.65
CA GLY A 1075 7.46 33.99 -24.54
C GLY A 1075 7.67 33.19 -25.82
N TYR A 1076 8.79 33.47 -26.48
CA TYR A 1076 9.15 32.87 -27.75
C TYR A 1076 10.64 32.49 -27.79
N THR A 1077 10.96 31.39 -28.45
CA THR A 1077 12.33 30.93 -28.67
C THR A 1077 13.13 31.89 -29.55
N GLY A 1078 14.45 31.84 -29.45
CA GLY A 1078 15.32 32.68 -30.26
C GLY A 1078 16.73 32.11 -30.36
N ASP A 1079 17.68 32.99 -30.66
CA ASP A 1079 19.10 32.66 -30.70
C ASP A 1079 19.93 33.60 -29.78
N THR A 1080 19.35 34.11 -28.70
CA THR A 1080 20.06 35.09 -27.86
C THR A 1080 21.19 34.45 -27.03
N GLY A 1081 22.24 35.22 -26.74
CA GLY A 1081 23.42 34.72 -26.02
C GLY A 1081 24.39 33.95 -26.93
N ASN A 1082 24.84 32.76 -26.50
CA ASN A 1082 25.77 31.92 -27.25
C ASN A 1082 25.11 31.05 -28.34
N ALA A 1083 23.77 31.02 -28.40
CA ALA A 1083 23.01 30.40 -29.48
C ALA A 1083 23.01 31.21 -30.78
N LYS A 1084 23.55 32.45 -30.75
CA LYS A 1084 23.41 33.41 -31.84
C LYS A 1084 24.09 32.96 -33.13
N GLY A 1085 23.32 32.96 -34.22
CA GLY A 1085 23.78 32.48 -35.53
C GLY A 1085 24.06 30.98 -35.59
N LEU A 1086 23.63 30.18 -34.59
CA LEU A 1086 23.77 28.73 -34.68
C LEU A 1086 22.78 28.12 -35.68
N CYS A 1087 23.23 27.06 -36.34
CA CYS A 1087 22.45 26.24 -37.26
C CYS A 1087 21.41 25.35 -36.56
N ASN A 1088 21.54 25.14 -35.24
CA ASN A 1088 20.57 24.44 -34.41
C ASN A 1088 19.90 25.43 -33.43
N PRO A 1089 18.93 26.25 -33.87
CA PRO A 1089 18.14 27.05 -32.94
C PRO A 1089 17.36 26.12 -31.98
N HIS A 1090 17.23 26.55 -30.72
CA HIS A 1090 16.69 25.73 -29.65
C HIS A 1090 16.26 26.56 -28.45
N LEU A 1091 15.27 26.05 -27.70
CA LEU A 1091 15.06 26.40 -26.30
C LEU A 1091 16.06 25.59 -25.46
N HIS A 1092 16.97 26.26 -24.76
CA HIS A 1092 17.74 25.60 -23.69
C HIS A 1092 16.92 25.67 -22.40
N PHE A 1093 16.47 24.50 -21.93
CA PHE A 1093 15.58 24.37 -20.78
C PHE A 1093 16.32 23.75 -19.59
N GLU A 1094 16.23 24.36 -18.40
CA GLU A 1094 16.82 23.83 -17.17
C GLU A 1094 15.80 23.74 -16.02
N ILE A 1095 15.96 22.72 -15.17
CA ILE A 1095 15.20 22.54 -13.92
C ILE A 1095 16.20 22.57 -12.76
N ALA A 1096 16.08 23.56 -11.87
CA ALA A 1096 17.09 23.86 -10.86
C ALA A 1096 16.53 24.17 -9.46
N MET A 1097 17.30 23.95 -8.40
CA MET A 1097 16.89 24.30 -7.02
C MET A 1097 17.09 25.77 -6.66
N LYS A 1098 17.89 26.53 -7.43
CA LYS A 1098 18.14 27.96 -7.17
C LYS A 1098 17.79 28.80 -8.39
N LYS A 1099 17.31 30.02 -8.16
CA LYS A 1099 17.04 31.00 -9.23
C LYS A 1099 18.31 31.31 -10.04
N ASN A 1100 19.40 31.61 -9.33
CA ASN A 1100 20.72 31.98 -9.84
C ASN A 1100 21.81 31.13 -9.16
N GLY A 1101 23.04 31.12 -9.71
CA GLY A 1101 24.19 30.51 -9.03
C GLY A 1101 24.18 28.97 -9.02
N ASN A 1102 23.57 28.33 -10.02
CA ASN A 1102 23.54 26.87 -10.18
C ASN A 1102 24.87 26.30 -10.74
N ARG A 1103 25.99 26.70 -10.13
CA ARG A 1103 27.34 26.13 -10.26
C ARG A 1103 28.11 26.36 -8.96
N THR A 1104 28.90 25.38 -8.53
CA THR A 1104 29.85 25.57 -7.42
C THR A 1104 31.26 25.77 -7.97
N ASN A 1105 32.25 26.00 -7.11
CA ASN A 1105 33.67 25.93 -7.47
C ASN A 1105 34.33 24.86 -6.58
N THR A 1106 34.10 23.60 -6.92
CA THR A 1106 34.52 22.42 -6.16
C THR A 1106 35.39 21.50 -7.01
N LYS A 1107 36.05 20.52 -6.38
CA LYS A 1107 36.86 19.51 -7.10
C LYS A 1107 36.03 18.37 -7.71
N ASN A 1108 34.73 18.30 -7.42
CA ASN A 1108 33.82 17.36 -8.08
C ASN A 1108 33.29 18.02 -9.35
N ALA A 1109 33.59 17.44 -10.52
CA ALA A 1109 33.17 17.96 -11.81
C ALA A 1109 31.62 18.06 -11.92
N GLN A 1110 30.90 17.11 -11.31
CA GLN A 1110 29.43 17.09 -11.28
C GLN A 1110 28.88 18.37 -10.59
N ASN A 1111 29.42 18.69 -9.42
CA ASN A 1111 28.96 19.81 -8.58
C ASN A 1111 29.50 21.17 -9.07
N ASP A 1112 30.66 21.19 -9.72
CA ASP A 1112 31.23 22.36 -10.40
C ASP A 1112 30.42 22.71 -11.66
N ARG A 1113 30.05 21.72 -12.49
CA ARG A 1113 29.49 21.97 -13.83
C ARG A 1113 27.97 21.92 -13.92
N LEU A 1114 27.32 20.93 -13.27
CA LEU A 1114 25.87 20.68 -13.32
C LEU A 1114 25.17 21.21 -12.06
N ALA A 1115 25.74 20.92 -10.87
CA ALA A 1115 25.30 21.42 -9.57
C ALA A 1115 23.81 21.12 -9.26
N TYR A 1116 23.07 22.11 -8.75
CA TYR A 1116 21.69 21.98 -8.26
C TYR A 1116 20.64 21.80 -9.39
N LYS A 1117 20.81 20.82 -10.29
CA LYS A 1117 19.95 20.58 -11.45
C LYS A 1117 19.63 19.09 -11.68
N ILE A 1118 18.47 18.85 -12.29
CA ILE A 1118 17.98 17.54 -12.73
C ILE A 1118 17.79 17.53 -14.26
N ASN A 1119 17.93 16.37 -14.89
CA ASN A 1119 17.74 16.18 -16.32
C ASN A 1119 16.27 16.45 -16.72
N PRO A 1120 15.98 17.46 -17.56
CA PRO A 1120 14.61 17.81 -17.95
C PRO A 1120 13.87 16.73 -18.76
N ALA A 1121 14.58 15.75 -19.34
CA ALA A 1121 13.95 14.65 -20.08
C ALA A 1121 13.09 13.74 -19.18
N PHE A 1122 13.27 13.78 -17.86
CA PHE A 1122 12.38 13.14 -16.89
C PHE A 1122 11.05 13.88 -16.67
N PHE A 1123 10.79 14.98 -17.37
CA PHE A 1123 9.58 15.80 -17.23
C PHE A 1123 8.99 16.17 -18.59
N VAL A 1124 9.85 16.54 -19.55
CA VAL A 1124 9.49 16.80 -20.94
C VAL A 1124 9.16 15.49 -21.68
N ASN A 1125 7.99 15.38 -22.29
CA ASN A 1125 7.64 14.22 -23.13
C ASN A 1125 8.30 14.32 -24.52
N LEU A 1126 9.60 14.00 -24.58
CA LEU A 1126 10.42 14.10 -25.79
C LEU A 1126 9.81 13.35 -26.98
N GLN A 1127 9.58 14.09 -28.07
CA GLN A 1127 9.10 13.55 -29.33
C GLN A 1127 10.24 12.99 -30.17
N ALA A 1128 9.91 12.06 -31.07
CA ALA A 1128 10.84 11.54 -32.07
C ALA A 1128 11.46 12.68 -32.89
N ILE A 1129 12.77 12.56 -33.16
CA ILE A 1129 13.56 13.54 -33.91
C ILE A 1129 13.22 13.44 -35.40
N ASP A 1130 12.67 14.51 -35.98
CA ASP A 1130 12.67 14.69 -37.42
C ASP A 1130 14.03 15.23 -37.86
N VAL A 1131 14.77 14.45 -38.64
CA VAL A 1131 16.08 14.87 -39.15
C VAL A 1131 15.94 15.83 -40.34
N ASP A 1132 14.81 15.81 -41.05
CA ASP A 1132 14.58 16.59 -42.25
C ASP A 1132 14.17 18.04 -41.95
N GLU A 1133 13.28 18.34 -40.98
CA GLU A 1133 13.04 19.72 -40.54
C GLU A 1133 14.27 20.33 -39.89
N GLN A 1134 14.92 19.61 -38.97
CA GLN A 1134 16.17 20.08 -38.37
C GLN A 1134 17.27 20.30 -39.44
N THR A 1135 17.27 19.52 -40.54
CA THR A 1135 18.12 19.76 -41.71
C THR A 1135 17.74 21.03 -42.48
N LYS A 1136 16.46 21.24 -42.79
CA LYS A 1136 15.97 22.43 -43.52
C LYS A 1136 16.26 23.71 -42.74
N VAL A 1137 16.03 23.71 -41.43
CA VAL A 1137 16.33 24.86 -40.55
C VAL A 1137 17.84 25.07 -40.46
N LYS A 1138 18.65 24.02 -40.26
CA LYS A 1138 20.12 24.10 -40.32
C LYS A 1138 20.63 24.71 -41.63
N GLU A 1139 20.11 24.28 -42.78
CA GLU A 1139 20.55 24.77 -44.10
C GLU A 1139 20.12 26.22 -44.35
N ARG A 1140 18.93 26.62 -43.89
CA ARG A 1140 18.48 28.01 -43.93
C ARG A 1140 19.33 28.91 -43.02
N ARG A 1141 19.60 28.46 -41.79
CA ARG A 1141 20.44 29.14 -40.78
C ARG A 1141 21.93 29.23 -41.13
N ILE A 1142 22.38 28.53 -42.18
CA ILE A 1142 23.73 28.65 -42.77
C ILE A 1142 23.76 29.67 -43.92
N GLN A 1143 22.58 30.07 -44.43
CA GLN A 1143 22.42 31.08 -45.49
C GLN A 1143 22.01 32.47 -44.95
N GLU A 1144 21.48 32.52 -43.73
CA GLU A 1144 21.18 33.74 -42.93
C GLU A 1144 22.45 34.43 -42.39
#